data_AF-A0AA39QJ15-F1
#
_entry.id   AF-A0AA39QJ15-F1
#
_cell.length_a   1.000
_cell.length_b   1.000
_cell.length_c   1.000
_cell.angle_alpha   90.00
_cell.angle_beta   90.00
_cell.angle_gamma   90.00
#
_symmetry.space_group_name_H-M   'P 1'
#
loop_
_entity.id
_entity.type
_entity.pdbx_description
1 polymer ?
#
loop_
_entity_poly.entity_id
_entity_poly.type
_entity_poly.pdbx_seq_one_letter_code
_entity_poly.pdbx_strand_id
1 'polypeptide(L)'
;MKATLTRSMRQGRKGHIFGQVLNDTPSTPDRELAKQMSRRIKKAEKDERMDITMALTPVKTYMGGFTRPKEFRMSNWLSGGRYLSNSKMYETPHHAAYEPHTIFLLESRYPIKYGVGRTECVDHIVAFCRAADFEAVLRRYNSPRAPSEALESMDNARWPWTPQKKLKRVLYKLHDELKDSLENSEDDLLQEPVVSPNVTADLATSPTPPRRERPERPEDKLKQTRAVVQRHQEADLGTVNAEIVSRQEKVPFEVEHTDGTFHHPSGFKPPTSANGFARSPLPPPDAVDMRPVRQGSNNPDAAVDAEQWKVIRDLEEHGGALMPDLTASAMTGVVARTEPRDEKIPTEVSGVVTQGASQPPQHASGFIPPTPAMARGETEAQTHTVISDNSDKDAVEQHQLAVTALRKRYQEVVKEEPFWRPLLALTVATRPMGASIVRLAKSLSRGLPFHATLDNHDRKSTATLGNRFRCLRLQRMEDLAVEMSQLLAGARGGLVGIRFSPEDRGRGLNGEGLDAPIPWEKRVIGVGIGSWYERSEELKETYRIEGEEEIKQKYLPGDKNEPFLVYDIDEKGRTDKTNLPWLAHTDSDTLAVPAKLQDVLDEIAELSNALDEERDLIADPIHALVPAREEVRDAEGYIIEPRDVAPVVLVKSANRDPPPGFHLLYGGQARKHMKDRIDYLNKLHKGELARHFASRLNQVVYP
;
A
#
# COMPACT_ATOMS: atom_id res chain seq x y z
N MET A 1 -51.39 17.82 26.06
CA MET A 1 -51.78 16.45 25.64
C MET A 1 -50.52 15.71 25.19
N LYS A 2 -50.00 14.78 26.00
CA LYS A 2 -48.86 13.93 25.62
C LYS A 2 -49.39 12.78 24.77
N ALA A 3 -49.24 12.87 23.45
CA ALA A 3 -49.60 11.78 22.54
C ALA A 3 -48.60 10.62 22.73
N THR A 4 -49.04 9.57 23.44
CA THR A 4 -48.35 8.28 23.54
C THR A 4 -48.43 7.60 22.17
N LEU A 5 -47.44 7.84 21.32
CA LEU A 5 -47.25 7.14 20.06
C LEU A 5 -46.85 5.67 20.35
N THR A 6 -47.83 4.77 20.30
CA THR A 6 -47.63 3.32 20.30
C THR A 6 -46.95 2.91 18.98
N ARG A 7 -45.62 2.89 18.97
CA ARG A 7 -44.83 2.49 17.80
C ARG A 7 -44.99 0.98 17.58
N SER A 8 -45.71 0.60 16.51
CA SER A 8 -45.89 -0.81 16.13
C SER A 8 -44.53 -1.51 15.96
N MET A 9 -44.35 -2.65 16.64
CA MET A 9 -43.11 -3.43 16.61
C MET A 9 -42.80 -3.86 15.18
N ARG A 10 -41.60 -3.51 14.67
CA ARG A 10 -41.11 -4.00 13.38
C ARG A 10 -40.29 -5.25 13.60
N GLN A 11 -40.77 -6.36 13.08
CA GLN A 11 -40.04 -7.62 13.04
C GLN A 11 -38.93 -7.49 11.98
N GLY A 12 -37.67 -7.57 12.41
CA GLY A 12 -36.53 -7.50 11.49
C GLY A 12 -36.43 -8.75 10.62
N ARG A 13 -35.69 -8.64 9.51
CA ARG A 13 -35.46 -9.71 8.49
C ARG A 13 -34.80 -11.01 9.02
N LYS A 14 -34.48 -11.07 10.32
CA LYS A 14 -33.93 -12.24 11.04
C LYS A 14 -34.78 -12.66 12.25
N GLY A 15 -36.04 -12.23 12.33
CA GLY A 15 -36.90 -12.50 13.48
C GLY A 15 -36.57 -11.70 14.75
N HIS A 16 -35.49 -10.91 14.77
CA HIS A 16 -35.25 -9.97 15.87
C HIS A 16 -36.31 -8.88 15.89
N ILE A 17 -37.08 -8.85 16.98
CA ILE A 17 -38.08 -7.82 17.26
C ILE A 17 -37.32 -6.58 17.73
N PHE A 18 -37.18 -5.60 16.84
CA PHE A 18 -36.61 -4.30 17.23
C PHE A 18 -37.67 -3.54 18.03
N GLY A 19 -37.45 -3.40 19.35
CA GLY A 19 -38.32 -2.61 20.21
C GLY A 19 -38.63 -3.19 21.58
N GLN A 20 -38.23 -4.43 21.90
CA GLN A 20 -38.26 -4.90 23.29
C GLN A 20 -37.11 -4.24 24.06
N VAL A 21 -37.44 -3.19 24.81
CA VAL A 21 -36.62 -2.75 25.95
C VAL A 21 -36.82 -3.81 27.03
N LEU A 22 -36.10 -4.93 26.92
CA LEU A 22 -35.96 -5.88 28.02
C LEU A 22 -35.15 -5.18 29.09
N ASN A 23 -35.82 -4.73 30.16
CA ASN A 23 -35.20 -4.04 31.29
C ASN A 23 -34.23 -4.93 32.10
N ASP A 24 -34.09 -6.21 31.73
CA ASP A 24 -33.22 -7.19 32.41
C ASP A 24 -32.20 -7.83 31.45
N THR A 25 -31.54 -7.03 30.59
CA THR A 25 -30.35 -7.58 29.90
C THR A 25 -29.26 -7.80 30.94
N PRO A 26 -28.72 -9.03 31.09
CA PRO A 26 -27.58 -9.29 31.97
C PRO A 26 -26.47 -8.31 31.61
N SER A 27 -25.82 -7.73 32.63
CA SER A 27 -24.74 -6.77 32.43
C SER A 27 -23.76 -7.33 31.42
N THR A 28 -23.68 -6.69 30.25
CA THR A 28 -22.70 -7.05 29.23
C THR A 28 -21.35 -7.03 29.92
N PRO A 29 -20.58 -8.14 29.89
CA PRO A 29 -19.32 -8.21 30.62
C PRO A 29 -18.43 -7.04 30.22
N ASP A 30 -17.74 -6.43 31.17
CA ASP A 30 -16.94 -5.20 30.96
C ASP A 30 -15.99 -5.30 29.75
N ARG A 31 -15.51 -6.51 29.45
CA ARG A 31 -14.69 -6.81 28.28
C ARG A 31 -15.41 -6.53 26.96
N GLU A 32 -16.69 -6.86 26.85
CA GLU A 32 -17.49 -6.59 25.66
C GLU A 32 -17.80 -5.11 25.53
N LEU A 33 -18.09 -4.41 26.63
CA LEU A 33 -18.27 -2.96 26.63
C LEU A 33 -17.00 -2.25 26.15
N ALA A 34 -15.82 -2.61 26.66
CA ALA A 34 -14.55 -2.04 26.21
C ALA A 34 -14.28 -2.31 24.71
N LYS A 35 -14.59 -3.52 24.22
CA LYS A 35 -14.48 -3.85 22.80
C LYS A 35 -15.46 -3.05 21.94
N GLN A 36 -16.70 -2.87 22.40
CA GLN A 36 -17.71 -2.08 21.70
C GLN A 36 -17.29 -0.60 21.64
N MET A 37 -16.85 -0.03 22.75
CA MET A 37 -16.33 1.34 22.82
C MET A 37 -15.13 1.53 21.88
N SER A 38 -14.15 0.63 21.92
CA SER A 38 -12.99 0.66 21.01
C SER A 38 -13.42 0.60 19.52
N ARG A 39 -14.39 -0.25 19.17
CA ARG A 39 -14.94 -0.32 17.81
C ARG A 39 -15.65 0.97 17.40
N ARG A 40 -16.38 1.60 18.32
CA ARG A 40 -17.06 2.88 18.08
C ARG A 40 -16.07 4.03 17.88
N ILE A 41 -15.04 4.13 18.72
CA ILE A 41 -13.93 5.09 18.57
C ILE A 41 -13.22 4.92 17.22
N LYS A 42 -12.84 3.68 16.87
CA LYS A 42 -12.22 3.39 15.56
C LYS A 42 -13.14 3.72 14.39
N LYS A 43 -14.45 3.55 14.57
CA LYS A 43 -15.43 3.90 13.54
C LYS A 43 -15.55 5.42 13.38
N ALA A 44 -15.64 6.15 14.48
CA ALA A 44 -15.70 7.61 14.50
C ALA A 44 -14.52 8.23 13.73
N GLU A 45 -13.30 7.84 14.07
CA GLU A 45 -12.09 8.29 13.37
C GLU A 45 -12.07 7.85 11.89
N LYS A 46 -12.50 6.61 11.61
CA LYS A 46 -12.60 6.12 10.22
C LYS A 46 -13.58 6.96 9.40
N ASP A 47 -14.70 7.38 9.97
CA ASP A 47 -15.70 8.17 9.28
C ASP A 47 -15.15 9.58 8.97
N GLU A 48 -14.46 10.24 9.90
CA GLU A 48 -13.74 11.50 9.62
C GLU A 48 -12.68 11.36 8.53
N ARG A 49 -11.82 10.35 8.64
CA ARG A 49 -10.80 10.06 7.62
C ARG A 49 -11.45 9.85 6.26
N MET A 50 -12.59 9.17 6.19
CA MET A 50 -13.32 8.95 4.94
C MET A 50 -13.85 10.26 4.37
N ASP A 51 -14.38 11.16 5.20
CA ASP A 51 -14.90 12.46 4.77
C ASP A 51 -13.75 13.37 4.27
N ILE A 52 -12.62 13.41 4.97
CA ILE A 52 -11.40 14.12 4.52
C ILE A 52 -10.88 13.53 3.20
N THR A 53 -10.76 12.20 3.12
CA THR A 53 -10.34 11.50 1.89
C THR A 53 -11.28 11.84 0.73
N MET A 54 -12.60 11.92 0.98
CA MET A 54 -13.58 12.28 -0.04
C MET A 54 -13.44 13.73 -0.50
N ALA A 55 -13.11 14.66 0.40
CA ALA A 55 -12.89 16.06 0.07
C ALA A 55 -11.62 16.28 -0.77
N LEU A 56 -10.55 15.51 -0.49
CA LEU A 56 -9.30 15.52 -1.26
C LEU A 56 -9.36 14.71 -2.56
N THR A 57 -10.33 13.80 -2.71
CA THR A 57 -10.43 13.04 -3.95
C THR A 57 -11.10 13.91 -5.01
N PRO A 58 -10.46 14.16 -6.18
CA PRO A 58 -11.09 14.95 -7.22
C PRO A 58 -12.41 14.31 -7.64
N VAL A 59 -13.42 15.16 -7.85
CA VAL A 59 -14.74 14.71 -8.29
C VAL A 59 -14.60 14.10 -9.69
N LYS A 60 -15.15 12.90 -9.88
CA LYS A 60 -15.23 12.30 -11.21
C LYS A 60 -16.14 13.18 -12.08
N THR A 61 -15.59 13.72 -13.16
CA THR A 61 -16.36 14.39 -14.19
C THR A 61 -17.18 13.35 -14.96
N TYR A 62 -18.48 13.27 -14.66
CA TYR A 62 -19.40 12.44 -15.44
C TYR A 62 -19.95 13.31 -16.58
N MET A 63 -19.92 12.81 -17.82
CA MET A 63 -20.35 13.53 -19.04
C MET A 63 -21.88 13.79 -19.13
N GLY A 64 -22.63 13.74 -18.01
CA GLY A 64 -24.09 13.68 -18.03
C GLY A 64 -24.84 14.68 -17.16
N GLY A 65 -24.23 15.77 -16.68
CA GLY A 65 -24.94 16.87 -16.01
C GLY A 65 -25.59 16.57 -14.63
N PHE A 66 -25.65 15.31 -14.20
CA PHE A 66 -26.23 14.90 -12.91
C PHE A 66 -25.19 14.22 -12.02
N THR A 67 -24.18 14.96 -11.55
CA THR A 67 -23.46 14.52 -10.34
C THR A 67 -24.40 14.67 -9.16
N ARG A 68 -25.09 13.59 -8.76
CA ARG A 68 -25.78 13.58 -7.46
C ARG A 68 -24.72 13.88 -6.39
N PRO A 69 -24.91 14.91 -5.54
CA PRO A 69 -24.04 15.15 -4.42
C PRO A 69 -23.90 13.84 -3.63
N LYS A 70 -22.67 13.38 -3.41
CA LYS A 70 -22.47 12.25 -2.51
C LYS A 70 -22.98 12.68 -1.14
N GLU A 71 -23.85 11.88 -0.53
CA GLU A 71 -24.30 12.12 0.83
C GLU A 71 -23.07 12.26 1.74
N PHE A 72 -22.93 13.43 2.38
CA PHE A 72 -21.92 13.62 3.41
C PHE A 72 -22.22 12.64 4.54
N ARG A 73 -21.24 11.81 4.94
CA ARG A 73 -21.49 10.83 6.02
C ARG A 73 -21.81 11.52 7.33
N MET A 74 -21.21 12.70 7.54
CA MET A 74 -21.53 13.60 8.62
C MET A 74 -23.03 13.94 8.72
N SER A 75 -23.78 13.97 7.60
CA SER A 75 -25.23 14.24 7.63
C SER A 75 -26.02 13.21 8.44
N ASN A 76 -25.49 12.00 8.62
CA ASN A 76 -26.09 10.98 9.47
C ASN A 76 -26.10 11.36 10.96
N TRP A 77 -25.21 12.27 11.36
CA TRP A 77 -25.05 12.76 12.74
C TRP A 77 -25.76 14.09 13.02
N LEU A 78 -26.24 14.78 11.99
CA LEU A 78 -27.06 16.00 12.15
C LEU A 78 -28.36 15.69 12.91
N SER A 79 -28.99 16.70 13.51
CA SER A 79 -30.31 16.57 14.14
C SER A 79 -31.33 16.01 13.15
N GLY A 80 -31.96 14.87 13.47
CA GLY A 80 -32.86 14.15 12.55
C GLY A 80 -32.17 13.17 11.60
N GLY A 81 -30.83 13.12 11.62
CA GLY A 81 -30.01 12.19 10.84
C GLY A 81 -30.24 10.73 11.23
N ARG A 82 -29.87 9.84 10.30
CA ARG A 82 -30.14 8.39 10.39
C ARG A 82 -29.53 7.72 11.63
N TYR A 83 -28.47 8.26 12.22
CA TYR A 83 -27.87 7.64 13.40
C TYR A 83 -28.60 8.01 14.69
N LEU A 84 -29.02 9.27 14.84
CA LEU A 84 -29.88 9.68 15.95
C LEU A 84 -31.24 8.97 15.89
N SER A 85 -31.82 8.82 14.70
CA SER A 85 -33.10 8.10 14.53
C SER A 85 -33.03 6.61 14.92
N ASN A 86 -31.82 6.03 14.90
CA ASN A 86 -31.55 4.63 15.26
C ASN A 86 -30.94 4.50 16.66
N SER A 87 -30.97 5.56 17.48
CA SER A 87 -30.38 5.61 18.81
C SER A 87 -28.90 5.19 18.84
N LYS A 88 -28.17 5.44 17.75
CA LYS A 88 -26.72 5.19 17.70
C LYS A 88 -26.02 6.33 18.41
N MET A 89 -25.31 5.99 19.48
CA MET A 89 -24.46 6.93 20.20
C MET A 89 -23.17 7.18 19.43
N TYR A 90 -22.81 8.45 19.30
CA TYR A 90 -21.50 8.86 18.83
C TYR A 90 -20.52 8.75 19.99
N GLU A 91 -19.40 8.05 19.82
CA GLU A 91 -18.31 8.08 20.80
C GLU A 91 -17.24 9.04 20.28
N THR A 92 -16.83 9.96 21.14
CA THR A 92 -15.75 10.90 20.84
C THR A 92 -14.44 10.14 20.59
N PRO A 93 -13.67 10.48 19.54
CA PRO A 93 -12.34 9.92 19.36
C PRO A 93 -11.42 10.24 20.54
N HIS A 94 -10.39 9.44 20.69
CA HIS A 94 -9.37 9.65 21.70
C HIS A 94 -8.55 10.92 21.40
N HIS A 95 -8.12 11.68 22.41
CA HIS A 95 -7.31 12.92 22.24
C HIS A 95 -6.06 12.70 21.38
N ALA A 96 -5.41 11.55 21.53
CA ALA A 96 -4.42 10.97 20.64
C ALA A 96 -4.63 11.16 19.13
N ALA A 97 -5.89 11.17 18.67
CA ALA A 97 -6.22 11.34 17.25
C ALA A 97 -6.04 12.79 16.78
N TYR A 98 -5.97 13.75 17.69
CA TYR A 98 -5.81 15.18 17.41
C TYR A 98 -4.43 15.70 17.82
N GLU A 99 -3.50 14.80 18.11
CA GLU A 99 -2.09 15.13 18.19
C GLU A 99 -1.53 15.40 16.78
N PRO A 100 -0.49 16.24 16.64
CA PRO A 100 0.20 16.44 15.38
C PRO A 100 0.82 15.14 14.85
N HIS A 101 0.63 14.85 13.57
CA HIS A 101 1.19 13.67 12.89
C HIS A 101 2.05 14.07 11.70
N THR A 102 3.17 13.39 11.54
CA THR A 102 4.10 13.55 10.42
C THR A 102 3.92 12.40 9.44
N ILE A 103 3.50 12.74 8.22
CA ILE A 103 3.56 11.88 7.04
C ILE A 103 4.97 11.98 6.48
N PHE A 104 5.58 10.87 6.08
CA PHE A 104 6.92 10.91 5.51
C PHE A 104 7.06 9.97 4.31
N LEU A 105 7.88 10.41 3.36
CA LEU A 105 8.34 9.68 2.19
C LEU A 105 9.82 9.34 2.41
N LEU A 106 10.10 8.06 2.68
CA LEU A 106 11.47 7.57 2.77
C LEU A 106 11.94 7.08 1.40
N GLU A 107 13.22 7.25 1.14
CA GLU A 107 13.90 6.71 -0.03
C GLU A 107 15.08 5.83 0.43
N SER A 108 15.28 4.69 -0.23
CA SER A 108 16.45 3.85 0.01
C SER A 108 17.73 4.52 -0.54
N ARG A 109 18.83 4.45 0.20
CA ARG A 109 20.14 4.94 -0.22
C ARG A 109 20.67 4.19 -1.45
N TYR A 110 20.40 2.89 -1.50
CA TYR A 110 20.88 2.01 -2.57
C TYR A 110 19.71 1.40 -3.37
N PRO A 111 19.90 1.09 -4.67
CA PRO A 111 18.91 0.37 -5.47
C PRO A 111 18.64 -1.04 -4.94
N ILE A 112 17.40 -1.49 -5.06
CA ILE A 112 16.91 -2.77 -4.55
C ILE A 112 16.65 -3.76 -5.70
N LYS A 113 16.94 -5.04 -5.45
CA LYS A 113 16.66 -6.14 -6.38
C LYS A 113 15.25 -6.71 -6.12
N TYR A 114 14.31 -6.48 -7.03
CA TYR A 114 12.91 -6.93 -6.91
C TYR A 114 12.62 -8.31 -7.54
N GLY A 115 13.64 -9.13 -7.80
CA GLY A 115 13.51 -10.43 -8.46
C GLY A 115 13.72 -10.40 -9.99
N VAL A 116 13.54 -11.55 -10.64
CA VAL A 116 13.81 -11.73 -12.07
C VAL A 116 12.85 -10.89 -12.92
N GLY A 117 13.40 -10.16 -13.90
CA GLY A 117 12.63 -9.36 -14.86
C GLY A 117 12.23 -7.96 -14.37
N ARG A 118 12.53 -7.61 -13.12
CA ARG A 118 12.33 -6.24 -12.61
C ARG A 118 13.64 -5.46 -12.61
N THR A 119 13.56 -4.24 -13.10
CA THR A 119 14.63 -3.26 -13.05
C THR A 119 14.96 -2.92 -11.60
N GLU A 120 16.24 -2.91 -11.28
CA GLU A 120 16.72 -2.44 -9.98
C GLU A 120 16.56 -0.93 -9.90
N CYS A 121 15.92 -0.45 -8.84
CA CYS A 121 15.69 0.97 -8.62
C CYS A 121 15.66 1.27 -7.12
N VAL A 122 15.75 2.55 -6.76
CA VAL A 122 15.56 2.98 -5.37
C VAL A 122 14.12 2.73 -4.93
N ASP A 123 13.96 2.24 -3.72
CA ASP A 123 12.66 1.96 -3.15
C ASP A 123 12.14 3.15 -2.34
N HIS A 124 10.82 3.21 -2.20
CA HIS A 124 10.16 4.32 -1.52
C HIS A 124 9.08 3.82 -0.59
N ILE A 125 9.13 4.27 0.67
CA ILE A 125 8.14 3.96 1.69
C ILE A 125 7.36 5.22 2.02
N VAL A 126 6.02 5.12 2.02
CA VAL A 126 5.13 6.19 2.49
C VAL A 126 4.42 5.70 3.73
N ALA A 127 4.66 6.38 4.85
CA ALA A 127 4.04 6.06 6.14
C ALA A 127 3.80 7.36 6.93
N PHE A 128 3.24 7.23 8.13
CA PHE A 128 3.08 8.35 9.05
C PHE A 128 3.18 7.89 10.49
N CYS A 129 3.56 8.82 11.35
CA CYS A 129 3.65 8.65 12.79
C CYS A 129 3.22 9.93 13.51
N ARG A 130 3.23 9.92 14.84
CA ARG A 130 3.16 11.17 15.61
C ARG A 130 4.37 12.04 15.31
N ALA A 131 4.18 13.36 15.31
CA ALA A 131 5.28 14.28 15.02
C ALA A 131 6.46 14.11 15.97
N ALA A 132 6.18 13.89 17.26
CA ALA A 132 7.18 13.65 18.30
C ALA A 132 8.00 12.36 18.09
N ASP A 133 7.39 11.33 17.48
CA ASP A 133 8.02 10.02 17.31
C ASP A 133 8.87 9.92 16.02
N PHE A 134 8.89 10.97 15.18
CA PHE A 134 9.45 10.88 13.82
C PHE A 134 10.91 10.41 13.78
N GLU A 135 11.79 11.00 14.60
CA GLU A 135 13.21 10.59 14.67
C GLU A 135 13.35 9.13 15.16
N ALA A 136 12.58 8.75 16.19
CA ALA A 136 12.61 7.39 16.74
C ALA A 136 12.11 6.35 15.73
N VAL A 137 11.07 6.68 14.96
CA VAL A 137 10.55 5.84 13.88
C VAL A 137 11.60 5.66 12.79
N LEU A 138 12.26 6.74 12.36
CA LEU A 138 13.30 6.65 11.33
C LEU A 138 14.52 5.86 11.81
N ARG A 139 14.89 6.01 13.09
CA ARG A 139 15.92 5.17 13.74
C ARG A 139 15.52 3.69 13.72
N ARG A 140 14.24 3.39 13.95
CA ARG A 140 13.72 2.01 13.87
C ARG A 140 13.79 1.44 12.45
N TYR A 141 13.45 2.22 11.42
CA TYR A 141 13.60 1.79 10.01
C TYR A 141 15.05 1.47 9.65
N ASN A 142 16.01 2.11 10.30
CA ASN A 142 17.45 1.90 10.15
C ASN A 142 18.04 1.01 11.26
N SER A 143 17.28 0.04 11.76
CA SER A 143 17.73 -0.86 12.83
C SER A 143 17.44 -2.33 12.50
N PRO A 144 17.95 -3.30 13.28
CA PRO A 144 17.57 -4.70 13.15
C PRO A 144 16.07 -4.96 13.40
N ARG A 145 15.37 -4.01 14.04
CA ARG A 145 13.93 -4.06 14.36
C ARG A 145 13.06 -3.30 13.35
N ALA A 146 13.61 -3.04 12.17
CA ALA A 146 12.86 -2.46 11.07
C ALA A 146 11.71 -3.40 10.65
N PRO A 147 10.61 -2.87 10.08
CA PRO A 147 9.53 -3.69 9.56
C PRO A 147 10.04 -4.71 8.53
N SER A 148 9.38 -5.86 8.40
CA SER A 148 9.85 -6.95 7.53
C SER A 148 10.06 -6.53 6.08
N GLU A 149 9.16 -5.70 5.53
CA GLU A 149 9.28 -5.15 4.17
C GLU A 149 10.54 -4.27 4.00
N ALA A 150 10.86 -3.50 5.05
CA ALA A 150 12.04 -2.63 5.07
C ALA A 150 13.34 -3.43 5.25
N LEU A 151 13.32 -4.50 6.05
CA LEU A 151 14.45 -5.43 6.17
C LEU A 151 14.71 -6.19 4.89
N GLU A 152 13.66 -6.73 4.24
CA GLU A 152 13.78 -7.42 2.96
C GLU A 152 14.37 -6.49 1.88
N SER A 153 13.97 -5.23 1.90
CA SER A 153 14.53 -4.18 1.05
C SER A 153 16.02 -3.97 1.30
N MET A 154 16.46 -3.95 2.56
CA MET A 154 17.89 -3.85 2.92
C MET A 154 18.68 -5.12 2.54
N ASP A 155 18.10 -6.30 2.73
CA ASP A 155 18.70 -7.58 2.34
C ASP A 155 18.90 -7.67 0.82
N ASN A 156 17.95 -7.13 0.05
CA ASN A 156 17.98 -7.10 -1.42
C ASN A 156 18.72 -5.90 -2.02
N ALA A 157 19.24 -4.98 -1.20
CA ALA A 157 19.90 -3.78 -1.65
C ALA A 157 21.28 -4.05 -2.29
N ARG A 158 21.66 -3.21 -3.24
CA ARG A 158 23.01 -3.19 -3.82
C ARG A 158 23.97 -2.38 -2.97
N TRP A 159 24.45 -2.99 -1.89
CA TRP A 159 25.44 -2.38 -1.02
C TRP A 159 26.77 -2.13 -1.75
N PRO A 160 27.52 -1.06 -1.42
CA PRO A 160 28.77 -0.69 -2.11
C PRO A 160 29.82 -1.80 -2.20
N TRP A 161 29.88 -2.66 -1.19
CA TRP A 161 30.83 -3.79 -1.11
C TRP A 161 30.33 -5.07 -1.78
N THR A 162 29.06 -5.12 -2.22
CA THR A 162 28.58 -6.25 -3.00
C THR A 162 29.08 -6.13 -4.44
N PRO A 163 29.43 -7.25 -5.10
CA PRO A 163 29.95 -7.21 -6.46
C PRO A 163 28.94 -6.51 -7.38
N GLN A 164 29.34 -5.36 -7.92
CA GLN A 164 28.49 -4.61 -8.83
C GLN A 164 28.30 -5.41 -10.11
N LYS A 165 27.04 -5.59 -10.54
CA LYS A 165 26.76 -6.21 -11.83
C LYS A 165 27.39 -5.33 -12.91
N LYS A 166 28.44 -5.85 -13.54
CA LYS A 166 28.95 -5.28 -14.79
C LYS A 166 27.78 -5.30 -15.76
N LEU A 167 27.29 -4.13 -16.14
CA LEU A 167 26.30 -4.01 -17.21
C LEU A 167 26.94 -4.67 -18.42
N LYS A 168 26.50 -5.89 -18.75
CA LYS A 168 26.82 -6.48 -20.05
C LYS A 168 26.18 -5.52 -21.02
N ARG A 169 27.00 -4.68 -21.65
CA ARG A 169 26.57 -3.86 -22.78
C ARG A 169 26.02 -4.89 -23.76
N VAL A 170 24.70 -4.93 -23.87
CA VAL A 170 24.06 -5.64 -24.97
C VAL A 170 24.49 -4.82 -26.16
N LEU A 171 25.62 -5.22 -26.75
CA LEU A 171 25.88 -4.93 -28.13
C LEU A 171 24.69 -5.59 -28.82
N TYR A 172 23.68 -4.79 -29.11
CA TYR A 172 22.81 -5.11 -30.23
C TYR A 172 23.82 -5.35 -31.34
N LYS A 173 24.02 -6.62 -31.70
CA LYS A 173 24.48 -6.94 -33.03
C LYS A 173 23.40 -6.29 -33.87
N LEU A 174 23.62 -5.02 -34.26
CA LEU A 174 22.94 -4.49 -35.42
C LEU A 174 23.15 -5.60 -36.43
N HIS A 175 22.05 -6.23 -36.83
CA HIS A 175 22.06 -7.22 -37.90
C HIS A 175 23.02 -6.69 -38.96
N ASP A 176 23.93 -7.56 -39.44
CA ASP A 176 24.99 -7.19 -40.38
C ASP A 176 24.43 -6.42 -41.61
N GLU A 177 23.13 -6.53 -41.88
CA GLU A 177 22.33 -5.73 -42.83
C GLU A 177 22.44 -4.19 -42.66
N LEU A 178 22.57 -3.67 -41.44
CA LEU A 178 22.74 -2.22 -41.22
C LEU A 178 24.20 -1.78 -41.34
N LYS A 179 25.13 -2.74 -41.27
CA LYS A 179 26.55 -2.51 -41.51
C LYS A 179 26.81 -2.37 -43.02
N ASP A 180 26.16 -3.20 -43.84
CA ASP A 180 26.16 -3.05 -45.30
C ASP A 180 25.49 -1.73 -45.74
N SER A 181 24.50 -1.24 -44.99
CA SER A 181 23.84 0.03 -45.29
C SER A 181 24.69 1.26 -44.94
N LEU A 182 25.52 1.18 -43.89
CA LEU A 182 26.44 2.25 -43.49
C LEU A 182 27.74 2.25 -44.31
N GLU A 183 28.29 1.07 -44.61
CA GLU A 183 29.49 0.94 -45.46
C GLU A 183 29.21 1.43 -46.89
N ASN A 184 27.96 1.36 -47.38
CA ASN A 184 27.55 1.97 -48.64
C ASN A 184 27.27 3.50 -48.58
N SER A 185 27.35 4.12 -47.39
CA SER A 185 27.15 5.57 -47.21
C SER A 185 28.44 6.34 -46.90
N GLU A 186 29.54 5.63 -46.62
CA GLU A 186 30.85 6.25 -46.35
C GLU A 186 31.61 6.68 -47.62
N ASP A 187 31.17 6.26 -48.81
CA ASP A 187 31.79 6.66 -50.09
C ASP A 187 31.38 8.07 -50.58
N ASP A 188 30.41 8.74 -49.95
CA ASP A 188 29.86 10.02 -50.45
C ASP A 188 30.25 11.26 -49.62
N LEU A 189 31.14 11.14 -48.62
CA LEU A 189 31.49 12.25 -47.71
C LEU A 189 32.99 12.44 -47.39
N LEU A 190 33.90 11.96 -48.24
CA LEU A 190 35.33 12.26 -48.10
C LEU A 190 35.75 13.54 -48.85
N GLN A 191 35.42 14.70 -48.29
CA GLN A 191 36.26 15.90 -48.40
C GLN A 191 36.18 16.72 -47.11
N GLU A 192 37.15 16.54 -46.21
CA GLU A 192 37.62 17.60 -45.32
C GLU A 192 39.09 17.39 -44.92
N PRO A 193 39.84 18.47 -44.61
CA PRO A 193 41.28 18.50 -44.69
C PRO A 193 42.00 17.99 -43.43
N VAL A 194 43.18 17.42 -43.70
CA VAL A 194 44.16 16.87 -42.78
C VAL A 194 44.75 17.98 -41.89
N VAL A 195 44.61 17.84 -40.56
CA VAL A 195 45.46 18.53 -39.57
C VAL A 195 46.23 17.48 -38.78
N SER A 196 47.55 17.59 -38.84
CA SER A 196 48.53 16.66 -38.26
C SER A 196 48.60 16.72 -36.73
N PRO A 197 49.02 15.64 -36.05
CA PRO A 197 49.31 15.65 -34.62
C PRO A 197 50.81 15.83 -34.35
N ASN A 198 51.15 16.69 -33.40
CA ASN A 198 52.41 16.65 -32.69
C ASN A 198 52.13 17.05 -31.23
N VAL A 199 52.52 16.20 -30.29
CA VAL A 199 53.44 16.49 -29.18
C VAL A 199 53.37 15.35 -28.16
N THR A 200 54.58 14.93 -27.81
CA THR A 200 55.04 13.86 -26.91
C THR A 200 54.79 14.13 -25.42
N ALA A 201 54.92 13.05 -24.66
CA ALA A 201 54.78 12.92 -23.20
C ALA A 201 55.80 13.73 -22.37
N ASP A 202 55.41 14.13 -21.15
CA ASP A 202 56.12 13.73 -19.92
C ASP A 202 55.37 14.03 -18.59
N LEU A 203 55.47 13.03 -17.71
CA LEU A 203 55.50 12.96 -16.23
C LEU A 203 54.66 13.85 -15.27
N ALA A 204 53.85 13.12 -14.46
CA ALA A 204 53.67 13.18 -12.99
C ALA A 204 53.25 14.49 -12.29
N THR A 205 51.96 14.60 -11.92
CA THR A 205 51.44 14.60 -10.52
C THR A 205 49.92 14.82 -10.55
N SER A 206 49.15 14.03 -9.79
CA SER A 206 47.68 14.17 -9.67
C SER A 206 47.30 15.45 -8.93
N PRO A 207 46.41 16.25 -9.53
CA PRO A 207 45.22 16.68 -8.81
C PRO A 207 43.95 16.45 -9.65
N THR A 208 42.86 16.24 -8.94
CA THR A 208 41.47 16.04 -9.40
C THR A 208 41.13 16.93 -10.61
N PRO A 209 40.57 16.38 -11.71
CA PRO A 209 40.35 17.16 -12.92
C PRO A 209 39.21 18.17 -12.71
N PRO A 210 39.38 19.45 -13.11
CA PRO A 210 38.26 20.37 -13.21
C PRO A 210 37.30 19.86 -14.29
N ARG A 211 36.01 19.87 -13.96
CA ARG A 211 34.90 19.55 -14.87
C ARG A 211 35.03 20.42 -16.13
N ARG A 212 35.58 19.84 -17.20
CA ARG A 212 35.62 20.47 -18.52
C ARG A 212 34.19 20.73 -18.96
N GLU A 213 33.76 21.98 -18.88
CA GLU A 213 32.61 22.46 -19.63
C GLU A 213 32.94 22.25 -21.10
N ARG A 214 32.23 21.29 -21.71
CA ARG A 214 32.31 21.03 -23.14
C ARG A 214 31.77 22.30 -23.80
N PRO A 215 32.55 23.03 -24.61
CA PRO A 215 32.04 24.20 -25.29
C PRO A 215 30.87 23.75 -26.16
N GLU A 216 29.66 24.17 -25.79
CA GLU A 216 28.45 23.91 -26.56
C GLU A 216 28.64 24.57 -27.92
N ARG A 217 28.81 23.77 -28.96
CA ARG A 217 28.91 24.29 -30.31
C ARG A 217 27.58 24.98 -30.63
N PRO A 218 27.58 26.25 -31.05
CA PRO A 218 26.34 26.98 -31.35
C PRO A 218 25.48 26.29 -32.42
N GLU A 219 26.09 25.47 -33.27
CA GLU A 219 25.42 24.64 -34.27
C GLU A 219 24.54 23.54 -33.67
N ASP A 220 24.92 22.98 -32.52
CA ASP A 220 24.14 21.92 -31.86
C ASP A 220 22.87 22.51 -31.23
N LYS A 221 22.96 23.73 -30.67
CA LYS A 221 21.77 24.47 -30.23
C LYS A 221 20.81 24.74 -31.38
N LEU A 222 21.31 25.23 -32.52
CA LEU A 222 20.50 25.49 -33.71
C LEU A 222 19.84 24.22 -34.27
N LYS A 223 20.56 23.09 -34.29
CA LYS A 223 19.99 21.77 -34.67
C LYS A 223 18.91 21.33 -33.69
N GLN A 224 19.14 21.51 -32.39
CA GLN A 224 18.18 21.13 -31.35
C GLN A 224 16.93 22.02 -31.42
N THR A 225 17.07 23.32 -31.63
CA THR A 225 15.94 24.24 -31.81
C THR A 225 15.17 23.93 -33.11
N ARG A 226 15.85 23.64 -34.23
CA ARG A 226 15.18 23.20 -35.48
C ARG A 226 14.41 21.89 -35.29
N ALA A 227 14.98 20.91 -34.58
CA ALA A 227 14.31 19.63 -34.31
C ALA A 227 13.12 19.75 -33.35
N VAL A 228 13.11 20.77 -32.49
CA VAL A 228 11.95 21.10 -31.64
C VAL A 228 10.88 21.84 -32.44
N VAL A 229 11.26 22.80 -33.30
CA VAL A 229 10.33 23.51 -34.20
C VAL A 229 9.67 22.56 -35.19
N GLN A 230 10.42 21.61 -35.76
CA GLN A 230 9.88 20.62 -36.70
C GLN A 230 8.88 19.66 -36.02
N ARG A 231 9.15 19.24 -34.77
CA ARG A 231 8.19 18.46 -33.97
C ARG A 231 6.95 19.26 -33.54
N HIS A 232 7.08 20.57 -33.39
CA HIS A 232 5.96 21.43 -33.05
C HIS A 232 5.03 21.70 -34.25
N GLN A 233 5.54 21.56 -35.49
CA GLN A 233 4.73 21.62 -36.72
C GLN A 233 4.01 20.31 -37.03
N GLU A 234 4.54 19.15 -36.63
CA GLU A 234 3.88 17.84 -36.78
C GLU A 234 2.72 17.62 -35.79
N ALA A 235 2.55 18.49 -34.80
CA ALA A 235 1.46 18.44 -33.83
C ALA A 235 0.19 19.18 -34.27
N ASP A 236 0.15 19.75 -35.48
CA ASP A 236 -1.03 20.39 -36.04
C ASP A 236 -2.00 19.33 -36.62
N LEU A 237 -2.51 18.46 -35.73
CA LEU A 237 -3.55 17.46 -36.01
C LEU A 237 -4.96 18.07 -35.93
N GLY A 238 -5.10 19.36 -36.29
CA GLY A 238 -6.37 20.10 -36.28
C GLY A 238 -7.42 19.61 -37.30
N THR A 239 -7.06 18.68 -38.18
CA THR A 239 -7.93 18.18 -39.27
C THR A 239 -8.26 16.69 -39.21
N VAL A 240 -7.76 15.93 -38.22
CA VAL A 240 -8.22 14.55 -38.01
C VAL A 240 -9.45 14.56 -37.11
N ASN A 241 -10.62 14.81 -37.71
CA ASN A 241 -11.90 14.48 -37.11
C ASN A 241 -12.00 12.95 -37.00
N ALA A 242 -11.49 12.40 -35.90
CA ALA A 242 -11.82 11.04 -35.50
C ALA A 242 -13.27 11.04 -35.00
N GLU A 243 -14.21 10.89 -35.93
CA GLU A 243 -15.60 10.59 -35.63
C GLU A 243 -15.65 9.22 -34.93
N ILE A 244 -15.66 9.23 -33.60
CA ILE A 244 -15.91 8.02 -32.81
C ILE A 244 -17.39 7.70 -32.97
N VAL A 245 -17.73 6.93 -34.01
CA VAL A 245 -19.06 6.34 -34.14
C VAL A 245 -19.24 5.34 -33.00
N SER A 246 -19.95 5.75 -31.95
CA SER A 246 -20.36 4.84 -30.88
C SER A 246 -21.39 3.85 -31.43
N ARG A 247 -20.94 2.65 -31.82
CA ARG A 247 -21.87 1.56 -32.14
C ARG A 247 -22.53 1.13 -30.83
N GLN A 248 -23.86 1.29 -30.76
CA GLN A 248 -24.63 0.94 -29.56
C GLN A 248 -24.74 -0.57 -29.32
N GLU A 249 -24.29 -1.38 -30.28
CA GLU A 249 -24.35 -2.83 -30.22
C GLU A 249 -22.96 -3.43 -30.01
N LYS A 250 -22.86 -4.36 -29.04
CA LYS A 250 -21.66 -5.17 -28.85
C LYS A 250 -21.45 -6.01 -30.11
N VAL A 251 -20.24 -5.97 -30.66
CA VAL A 251 -19.83 -6.91 -31.73
C VAL A 251 -20.07 -8.33 -31.21
N PRO A 252 -20.89 -9.15 -31.89
CA PRO A 252 -21.13 -10.52 -31.46
C PRO A 252 -19.81 -11.29 -31.45
N PHE A 253 -19.59 -12.05 -30.37
CA PHE A 253 -18.34 -12.77 -30.13
C PHE A 253 -18.21 -14.04 -30.99
N GLU A 254 -19.26 -14.40 -31.75
CA GLU A 254 -19.29 -15.55 -32.64
C GLU A 254 -19.80 -15.12 -34.02
N VAL A 255 -19.10 -15.52 -35.07
CA VAL A 255 -19.50 -15.31 -36.46
C VAL A 255 -20.15 -16.60 -36.95
N GLU A 256 -21.39 -16.49 -37.44
CA GLU A 256 -22.11 -17.60 -38.07
C GLU A 256 -21.68 -17.73 -39.52
N HIS A 257 -21.25 -18.92 -39.91
CA HIS A 257 -20.95 -19.25 -41.30
C HIS A 257 -22.21 -19.76 -42.02
N THR A 258 -22.20 -19.70 -43.35
CA THR A 258 -23.31 -20.13 -44.20
C THR A 258 -23.69 -21.62 -44.06
N ASP A 259 -22.85 -22.41 -43.38
CA ASP A 259 -23.07 -23.81 -43.04
C ASP A 259 -23.77 -24.01 -41.67
N GLY A 260 -24.12 -22.93 -40.98
CA GLY A 260 -24.76 -22.93 -39.66
C GLY A 260 -23.79 -23.15 -38.49
N THR A 261 -22.47 -23.10 -38.72
CA THR A 261 -21.48 -23.23 -37.65
C THR A 261 -21.04 -21.87 -37.11
N PHE A 262 -20.75 -21.81 -35.81
CA PHE A 262 -20.32 -20.59 -35.12
C PHE A 262 -18.84 -20.67 -34.76
N HIS A 263 -18.06 -19.64 -35.12
CA HIS A 263 -16.65 -19.53 -34.74
C HIS A 263 -16.35 -18.21 -34.06
N HIS A 264 -15.59 -18.28 -32.96
CA HIS A 264 -14.98 -17.10 -32.38
C HIS A 264 -13.82 -16.66 -33.30
N PRO A 265 -13.63 -15.35 -33.56
CA PRO A 265 -12.56 -14.86 -34.43
C PRO A 265 -11.13 -15.19 -33.95
N SER A 266 -10.98 -15.74 -32.74
CA SER A 266 -9.70 -16.24 -32.19
C SER A 266 -9.39 -17.70 -32.55
N GLY A 267 -10.20 -18.37 -33.38
CA GLY A 267 -9.98 -19.76 -33.80
C GLY A 267 -10.34 -20.83 -32.76
N PHE A 268 -10.98 -20.45 -31.65
CA PHE A 268 -11.48 -21.39 -30.63
C PHE A 268 -12.86 -21.91 -31.04
N LYS A 269 -13.01 -23.23 -31.19
CA LYS A 269 -14.31 -23.90 -31.44
C LYS A 269 -14.88 -24.45 -30.12
N PRO A 270 -15.78 -23.74 -29.42
CA PRO A 270 -16.48 -24.35 -28.29
C PRO A 270 -17.34 -25.51 -28.79
N PRO A 271 -17.39 -26.66 -28.08
CA PRO A 271 -18.13 -27.85 -28.50
C PRO A 271 -19.67 -27.69 -28.49
N THR A 272 -20.20 -26.54 -28.06
CA THR A 272 -21.64 -26.26 -28.04
C THR A 272 -21.85 -24.74 -28.10
N SER A 273 -22.77 -24.26 -28.96
CA SER A 273 -23.08 -22.82 -29.07
C SER A 273 -23.70 -22.32 -27.77
N ALA A 274 -23.45 -21.05 -27.41
CA ALA A 274 -24.00 -20.45 -26.19
C ALA A 274 -25.54 -20.50 -26.12
N ASN A 275 -26.21 -20.55 -27.28
CA ASN A 275 -27.66 -20.64 -27.41
C ASN A 275 -28.21 -22.09 -27.31
N GLY A 276 -27.35 -23.11 -27.27
CA GLY A 276 -27.71 -24.52 -27.20
C GLY A 276 -27.99 -25.05 -25.78
N PHE A 277 -27.85 -24.24 -24.74
CA PHE A 277 -28.25 -24.60 -23.37
C PHE A 277 -29.77 -24.55 -23.22
N ALA A 278 -30.46 -25.58 -23.74
CA ALA A 278 -31.85 -25.82 -23.40
C ALA A 278 -31.99 -25.97 -21.87
N ARG A 279 -32.92 -25.23 -21.28
CA ARG A 279 -33.29 -25.35 -19.86
C ARG A 279 -33.82 -26.77 -19.62
N SER A 280 -33.02 -27.63 -18.99
CA SER A 280 -33.50 -28.93 -18.52
C SER A 280 -34.70 -28.76 -17.57
N PRO A 281 -35.80 -29.50 -17.75
CA PRO A 281 -36.92 -29.50 -16.83
C PRO A 281 -36.65 -30.54 -15.73
N LEU A 282 -36.00 -30.13 -14.66
CA LEU A 282 -35.98 -30.90 -13.42
C LEU A 282 -36.66 -30.09 -12.32
N PRO A 283 -37.59 -30.70 -11.55
CA PRO A 283 -38.20 -30.02 -10.40
C PRO A 283 -37.14 -29.78 -9.32
N PRO A 284 -37.22 -28.67 -8.56
CA PRO A 284 -36.21 -28.34 -7.56
C PRO A 284 -36.32 -29.30 -6.37
N PRO A 285 -35.19 -29.87 -5.88
CA PRO A 285 -35.17 -30.63 -4.64
C PRO A 285 -35.28 -29.70 -3.42
N ASP A 286 -35.88 -30.22 -2.34
CA ASP A 286 -36.10 -29.53 -1.07
C ASP A 286 -34.80 -28.92 -0.49
N ALA A 287 -34.92 -27.64 -0.09
CA ALA A 287 -33.80 -26.82 0.33
C ALA A 287 -33.33 -27.16 1.76
N VAL A 288 -32.17 -27.79 1.86
CA VAL A 288 -31.35 -27.77 3.09
C VAL A 288 -30.34 -26.62 2.99
N ASP A 289 -30.52 -25.66 3.90
CA ASP A 289 -29.53 -24.78 4.53
C ASP A 289 -28.36 -24.25 3.68
N MET A 290 -28.61 -23.17 2.91
CA MET A 290 -27.57 -22.33 2.33
C MET A 290 -27.59 -20.93 2.98
N ARG A 291 -26.49 -20.59 3.66
CA ARG A 291 -26.22 -19.24 4.20
C ARG A 291 -26.24 -18.21 3.06
N PRO A 292 -26.97 -17.08 3.17
CA PRO A 292 -26.90 -16.06 2.14
C PRO A 292 -25.65 -15.18 2.31
N VAL A 293 -24.91 -15.07 1.22
CA VAL A 293 -23.95 -13.99 0.94
C VAL A 293 -24.66 -12.64 1.13
N ARG A 294 -24.03 -11.72 1.87
CA ARG A 294 -24.55 -10.37 2.14
C ARG A 294 -24.71 -9.60 0.84
N GLN A 295 -25.95 -9.50 0.33
CA GLN A 295 -26.35 -8.47 -0.63
C GLN A 295 -26.39 -7.11 0.08
N GLY A 296 -25.49 -6.23 -0.34
CA GLY A 296 -25.39 -4.86 0.10
C GLY A 296 -24.81 -3.99 -1.00
N SER A 297 -25.46 -3.98 -2.17
CA SER A 297 -25.22 -3.00 -3.24
C SER A 297 -26.56 -2.54 -3.79
N ASN A 298 -26.87 -1.27 -3.55
CA ASN A 298 -27.93 -0.56 -4.24
C ASN A 298 -27.48 -0.34 -5.69
N ASN A 299 -27.97 -1.17 -6.61
CA ASN A 299 -27.85 -0.95 -8.05
C ASN A 299 -29.25 -0.55 -8.55
N PRO A 300 -29.45 0.66 -9.11
CA PRO A 300 -30.76 1.08 -9.60
C PRO A 300 -31.09 0.58 -11.02
N ASP A 301 -30.25 -0.24 -11.66
CA ASP A 301 -30.39 -0.61 -13.08
C ASP A 301 -31.12 -1.95 -13.35
N ALA A 302 -32.04 -2.38 -12.48
CA ALA A 302 -32.68 -3.69 -12.62
C ALA A 302 -34.21 -3.67 -12.75
N ALA A 303 -34.77 -2.62 -13.35
CA ALA A 303 -36.18 -2.64 -13.77
C ALA A 303 -36.32 -1.90 -15.12
N VAL A 304 -36.10 -2.63 -16.22
CA VAL A 304 -36.50 -2.21 -17.56
C VAL A 304 -37.93 -2.71 -17.76
N ASP A 305 -38.83 -1.79 -18.08
CA ASP A 305 -40.25 -2.02 -18.22
C ASP A 305 -40.56 -2.91 -19.45
N ALA A 306 -41.57 -3.76 -19.34
CA ALA A 306 -41.91 -4.76 -20.36
C ALA A 306 -42.36 -4.12 -21.70
N GLU A 307 -42.74 -2.84 -21.67
CA GLU A 307 -43.16 -2.07 -22.85
C GLU A 307 -41.98 -1.66 -23.74
N GLN A 308 -40.78 -1.43 -23.19
CA GLN A 308 -39.59 -1.11 -23.99
C GLN A 308 -39.13 -2.30 -24.85
N TRP A 309 -39.38 -3.52 -24.40
CA TRP A 309 -39.06 -4.73 -25.17
C TRP A 309 -39.99 -4.98 -26.36
N LYS A 310 -41.20 -4.40 -26.37
CA LYS A 310 -42.09 -4.47 -27.54
C LYS A 310 -41.61 -3.55 -28.65
N VAL A 311 -41.17 -2.33 -28.30
CA VAL A 311 -40.65 -1.35 -29.26
C VAL A 311 -39.39 -1.85 -29.98
N ILE A 312 -38.50 -2.53 -29.26
CA ILE A 312 -37.27 -3.11 -29.87
C ILE A 312 -37.61 -4.24 -30.84
N ARG A 313 -38.60 -5.07 -30.50
CA ARG A 313 -39.00 -6.22 -31.34
C ARG A 313 -39.71 -5.78 -32.62
N ASP A 314 -40.56 -4.74 -32.53
CA ASP A 314 -41.23 -4.16 -33.71
C ASP A 314 -40.24 -3.48 -34.67
N LEU A 315 -39.09 -3.00 -34.17
CA LEU A 315 -38.01 -2.39 -34.96
C LEU A 315 -37.14 -3.43 -35.71
N GLU A 316 -36.94 -4.61 -35.13
CA GLU A 316 -36.22 -5.72 -35.79
C GLU A 316 -37.03 -6.33 -36.94
N GLU A 317 -38.36 -6.44 -36.81
CA GLU A 317 -39.20 -7.04 -37.87
C GLU A 317 -39.34 -6.16 -39.13
N HIS A 318 -39.14 -4.84 -39.03
CA HIS A 318 -39.36 -3.91 -40.15
C HIS A 318 -38.07 -3.42 -40.84
N GLY A 319 -36.88 -3.77 -40.33
CA GLY A 319 -35.58 -3.26 -40.78
C GLY A 319 -34.86 -4.11 -41.85
N GLY A 320 -35.59 -4.77 -42.74
CA GLY A 320 -35.03 -5.72 -43.71
C GLY A 320 -34.11 -5.12 -44.80
N ALA A 321 -32.99 -5.81 -45.03
CA ALA A 321 -32.18 -5.89 -46.26
C ALA A 321 -31.45 -4.63 -46.77
N LEU A 322 -30.20 -4.41 -46.32
CA LEU A 322 -29.27 -3.49 -47.00
C LEU A 322 -27.77 -3.77 -46.81
N MET A 323 -27.37 -4.95 -46.34
CA MET A 323 -25.98 -5.24 -45.93
C MET A 323 -25.19 -6.36 -46.67
N PRO A 324 -25.69 -7.12 -47.67
CA PRO A 324 -24.83 -8.09 -48.37
C PRO A 324 -23.73 -7.45 -49.25
N ASP A 325 -23.92 -6.23 -49.74
CA ASP A 325 -23.04 -5.64 -50.78
C ASP A 325 -21.83 -4.87 -50.21
N LEU A 326 -21.78 -4.59 -48.91
CA LEU A 326 -20.71 -3.78 -48.29
C LEU A 326 -19.53 -4.61 -47.75
N THR A 327 -19.70 -5.91 -47.55
CA THR A 327 -18.64 -6.79 -47.01
C THR A 327 -17.70 -7.36 -48.07
N ALA A 328 -18.06 -7.30 -49.35
CA ALA A 328 -17.21 -7.80 -50.44
C ALA A 328 -16.00 -6.90 -50.75
N SER A 329 -16.02 -5.61 -50.37
CA SER A 329 -15.01 -4.63 -50.83
C SER A 329 -13.88 -4.32 -49.83
N ALA A 330 -13.87 -4.91 -48.63
CA ALA A 330 -12.98 -4.47 -47.54
C ALA A 330 -11.86 -5.46 -47.11
N MET A 331 -11.69 -6.60 -47.79
CA MET A 331 -10.75 -7.65 -47.36
C MET A 331 -9.60 -7.95 -48.35
N THR A 332 -9.21 -7.00 -49.20
CA THR A 332 -7.97 -7.06 -49.98
C THR A 332 -6.92 -6.16 -49.33
N GLY A 333 -5.99 -6.71 -48.52
CA GLY A 333 -4.80 -5.91 -48.19
C GLY A 333 -3.84 -6.28 -47.05
N VAL A 334 -4.14 -7.19 -46.11
CA VAL A 334 -3.17 -7.49 -45.03
C VAL A 334 -3.26 -8.96 -44.60
N VAL A 335 -2.31 -9.78 -45.06
CA VAL A 335 -2.12 -11.17 -44.60
C VAL A 335 -0.84 -11.22 -43.76
N ALA A 336 -1.00 -11.27 -42.44
CA ALA A 336 0.08 -11.62 -41.52
C ALA A 336 0.33 -13.14 -41.64
N ARG A 337 1.51 -13.52 -42.13
CA ARG A 337 1.96 -14.92 -42.16
C ARG A 337 2.36 -15.36 -40.74
N THR A 338 1.50 -16.14 -40.08
CA THR A 338 1.89 -16.95 -38.92
C THR A 338 2.23 -18.35 -39.43
N GLU A 339 3.49 -18.75 -39.34
CA GLU A 339 3.88 -20.13 -39.63
C GLU A 339 3.36 -21.06 -38.51
N PRO A 340 2.66 -22.16 -38.85
CA PRO A 340 2.24 -23.15 -37.88
C PRO A 340 3.47 -23.88 -37.33
N ARG A 341 3.54 -24.03 -36.01
CA ARG A 341 4.55 -24.85 -35.33
C ARG A 341 4.04 -26.29 -35.27
N ASP A 342 4.75 -27.21 -35.91
CA ASP A 342 4.31 -28.60 -36.08
C ASP A 342 4.50 -29.50 -34.84
N GLU A 343 5.12 -29.02 -33.77
CA GLU A 343 5.41 -29.85 -32.60
C GLU A 343 4.83 -29.26 -31.31
N LYS A 344 3.75 -29.90 -30.86
CA LYS A 344 3.13 -29.67 -29.55
C LYS A 344 4.06 -30.23 -28.47
N ILE A 345 4.61 -29.38 -27.62
CA ILE A 345 5.43 -29.80 -26.47
C ILE A 345 4.60 -30.79 -25.64
N PRO A 346 5.05 -32.04 -25.43
CA PRO A 346 4.30 -33.01 -24.63
C PRO A 346 4.22 -32.54 -23.18
N THR A 347 3.01 -32.24 -22.71
CA THR A 347 2.71 -31.76 -21.35
C THR A 347 2.57 -32.88 -20.32
N GLU A 348 2.77 -34.14 -20.73
CA GLU A 348 2.56 -35.33 -19.90
C GLU A 348 3.89 -36.08 -19.75
N VAL A 349 4.31 -36.27 -18.50
CA VAL A 349 5.45 -37.11 -18.17
C VAL A 349 4.91 -38.51 -17.89
N SER A 350 5.38 -39.50 -18.63
CA SER A 350 5.08 -40.92 -18.39
C SER A 350 5.50 -41.28 -16.97
N GLY A 351 4.54 -41.68 -16.12
CA GLY A 351 4.79 -42.00 -14.72
C GLY A 351 5.83 -43.12 -14.56
N VAL A 352 6.70 -42.98 -13.56
CA VAL A 352 7.66 -44.03 -13.17
C VAL A 352 6.88 -45.26 -12.69
N VAL A 353 7.17 -46.43 -13.25
CA VAL A 353 6.56 -47.71 -12.83
C VAL A 353 7.21 -48.14 -11.51
N THR A 354 6.60 -47.76 -10.39
CA THR A 354 6.91 -48.35 -9.08
C THR A 354 5.90 -49.47 -8.81
N GLN A 355 6.41 -50.70 -8.65
CA GLN A 355 5.65 -51.89 -8.21
C GLN A 355 4.51 -52.39 -9.13
N GLY A 356 4.69 -52.30 -10.45
CA GLY A 356 3.88 -53.07 -11.41
C GLY A 356 2.49 -52.51 -11.76
N ALA A 357 2.09 -51.37 -11.20
CA ALA A 357 0.93 -50.63 -11.66
C ALA A 357 1.38 -49.36 -12.39
N SER A 358 0.96 -49.19 -13.65
CA SER A 358 1.26 -47.97 -14.42
C SER A 358 0.53 -46.78 -13.79
N GLN A 359 1.26 -45.79 -13.26
CA GLN A 359 0.64 -44.55 -12.86
C GLN A 359 0.14 -43.78 -14.09
N PRO A 360 -1.04 -43.14 -14.01
CA PRO A 360 -1.55 -42.31 -15.10
C PRO A 360 -0.59 -41.14 -15.36
N PRO A 361 -0.53 -40.62 -16.60
CA PRO A 361 0.32 -39.49 -16.96
C PRO A 361 0.09 -38.31 -16.00
N GLN A 362 1.18 -37.81 -15.41
CA GLN A 362 1.14 -36.70 -14.48
C GLN A 362 1.67 -35.44 -15.16
N HIS A 363 1.09 -34.28 -14.81
CA HIS A 363 1.69 -33.00 -15.16
C HIS A 363 3.00 -32.83 -14.36
N ALA A 364 4.00 -32.15 -14.92
CA ALA A 364 5.29 -31.91 -14.26
C ALA A 364 5.18 -31.21 -12.88
N SER A 365 4.02 -30.62 -12.56
CA SER A 365 3.71 -30.03 -11.26
C SER A 365 3.20 -31.03 -10.21
N GLY A 366 3.15 -32.34 -10.51
CA GLY A 366 2.56 -33.36 -9.63
C GLY A 366 1.03 -33.28 -9.52
N PHE A 367 0.38 -32.49 -10.37
CA PHE A 367 -1.07 -32.35 -10.39
C PHE A 367 -1.69 -33.50 -11.20
N ILE A 368 -2.52 -34.30 -10.53
CA ILE A 368 -3.33 -35.35 -11.17
C ILE A 368 -4.72 -34.74 -11.40
N PRO A 369 -5.11 -34.41 -12.65
CA PRO A 369 -6.45 -33.92 -12.89
C PRO A 369 -7.47 -35.00 -12.50
N PRO A 370 -8.55 -34.66 -11.78
CA PRO A 370 -9.58 -35.64 -11.44
C PRO A 370 -10.18 -36.18 -12.73
N THR A 371 -10.04 -37.49 -12.97
CA THR A 371 -10.64 -38.12 -14.15
C THR A 371 -12.14 -38.29 -13.95
N PRO A 372 -12.96 -38.30 -15.02
CA PRO A 372 -14.43 -38.40 -14.93
C PRO A 372 -14.94 -39.65 -14.19
N ALA A 373 -14.10 -40.68 -14.05
CA ALA A 373 -14.42 -41.91 -13.32
C ALA A 373 -14.24 -41.78 -11.79
N MET A 374 -13.65 -40.69 -11.29
CA MET A 374 -13.49 -40.45 -9.85
C MET A 374 -14.80 -39.92 -9.27
N ALA A 375 -15.43 -40.69 -8.38
CA ALA A 375 -16.69 -40.31 -7.74
C ALA A 375 -16.55 -38.98 -6.99
N ARG A 376 -17.39 -37.99 -7.35
CA ARG A 376 -17.52 -36.71 -6.64
C ARG A 376 -18.06 -36.97 -5.23
N GLY A 377 -17.19 -37.17 -4.25
CA GLY A 377 -17.64 -37.21 -2.85
C GLY A 377 -16.66 -37.69 -1.80
N GLU A 378 -15.72 -38.58 -2.11
CA GLU A 378 -15.04 -39.34 -1.04
C GLU A 378 -13.50 -39.28 -1.02
N THR A 379 -12.85 -38.75 -2.07
CA THR A 379 -11.40 -38.54 -2.00
C THR A 379 -11.11 -37.09 -1.67
N GLU A 380 -10.69 -36.83 -0.43
CA GLU A 380 -9.89 -35.66 -0.10
C GLU A 380 -8.82 -35.53 -1.19
N ALA A 381 -8.76 -34.36 -1.85
CA ALA A 381 -7.64 -34.04 -2.72
C ALA A 381 -6.40 -33.91 -1.83
N GLN A 382 -5.84 -35.04 -1.42
CA GLN A 382 -4.54 -35.11 -0.79
C GLN A 382 -3.55 -34.75 -1.88
N THR A 383 -3.28 -33.45 -2.00
CA THR A 383 -2.02 -33.00 -2.57
C THR A 383 -0.95 -33.64 -1.70
N HIS A 384 -0.43 -34.80 -2.12
CA HIS A 384 0.81 -35.32 -1.61
C HIS A 384 1.85 -34.24 -1.91
N THR A 385 2.07 -33.33 -0.97
CA THR A 385 3.28 -32.54 -0.94
C THR A 385 4.39 -33.56 -0.87
N VAL A 386 5.06 -33.79 -2.00
CA VAL A 386 6.29 -34.56 -2.04
C VAL A 386 7.20 -33.85 -1.05
N ILE A 387 7.37 -34.44 0.13
CA ILE A 387 8.33 -33.97 1.12
C ILE A 387 9.67 -34.28 0.46
N SER A 388 10.24 -33.28 -0.20
CA SER A 388 11.59 -33.33 -0.71
C SER A 388 12.52 -33.69 0.45
N ASP A 389 13.45 -34.61 0.19
CA ASP A 389 14.44 -35.07 1.15
C ASP A 389 15.20 -33.88 1.76
N ASN A 390 15.75 -34.07 2.97
CA ASN A 390 16.39 -33.09 3.87
C ASN A 390 17.31 -32.02 3.23
N SER A 391 17.74 -32.19 1.98
CA SER A 391 18.43 -31.19 1.15
C SER A 391 17.82 -29.78 1.16
N ASP A 392 16.49 -29.66 1.26
CA ASP A 392 15.85 -28.33 1.31
C ASP A 392 16.03 -27.63 2.67
N LYS A 393 16.19 -28.39 3.76
CA LYS A 393 16.44 -27.81 5.08
C LYS A 393 17.84 -27.20 5.14
N ASP A 394 18.84 -27.92 4.65
CA ASP A 394 20.22 -27.43 4.61
C ASP A 394 20.33 -26.17 3.75
N ALA A 395 19.63 -26.12 2.60
CA ALA A 395 19.59 -24.93 1.75
C ALA A 395 18.90 -23.72 2.42
N VAL A 396 17.81 -23.95 3.16
CA VAL A 396 17.11 -22.90 3.91
C VAL A 396 17.97 -22.39 5.08
N GLU A 397 18.64 -23.29 5.81
CA GLU A 397 19.55 -22.92 6.90
C GLU A 397 20.76 -22.14 6.38
N GLN A 398 21.39 -22.60 5.30
CA GLN A 398 22.49 -21.87 4.64
C GLN A 398 22.04 -20.49 4.16
N HIS A 399 20.84 -20.38 3.60
CA HIS A 399 20.27 -19.09 3.18
C HIS A 399 20.05 -18.17 4.38
N GLN A 400 19.49 -18.68 5.49
CA GLN A 400 19.29 -17.90 6.71
C GLN A 400 20.61 -17.42 7.31
N LEU A 401 21.63 -18.29 7.40
CA LEU A 401 22.97 -17.92 7.88
C LEU A 401 23.60 -16.84 6.99
N ALA A 402 23.46 -16.97 5.66
CA ALA A 402 23.95 -15.98 4.71
C ALA A 402 23.24 -14.62 4.87
N VAL A 403 21.92 -14.64 5.07
CA VAL A 403 21.14 -13.41 5.35
C VAL A 403 21.57 -12.81 6.67
N THR A 404 21.65 -13.55 7.78
CA THR A 404 22.10 -13.03 9.08
C THR A 404 23.50 -12.43 8.99
N ALA A 405 24.44 -13.08 8.30
CA ALA A 405 25.79 -12.55 8.10
C ALA A 405 25.76 -11.23 7.27
N LEU A 406 24.93 -11.16 6.23
CA LEU A 406 24.72 -9.94 5.45
C LEU A 406 24.13 -8.82 6.30
N ARG A 407 23.12 -9.12 7.14
CA ARG A 407 22.49 -8.17 8.07
C ARG A 407 23.49 -7.58 9.02
N LYS A 408 24.30 -8.41 9.69
CA LYS A 408 25.33 -7.93 10.60
C LYS A 408 26.26 -6.91 9.91
N ARG A 409 26.70 -7.23 8.69
CA ARG A 409 27.61 -6.37 7.92
C ARG A 409 26.98 -5.03 7.53
N TYR A 410 25.75 -5.02 6.99
CA TYR A 410 25.15 -3.75 6.61
C TYR A 410 24.67 -2.94 7.81
N GLN A 411 24.29 -3.57 8.92
CA GLN A 411 23.87 -2.87 10.14
C GLN A 411 25.00 -2.03 10.75
N GLU A 412 26.26 -2.45 10.60
CA GLU A 412 27.41 -1.63 10.97
C GLU A 412 27.47 -0.34 10.14
N VAL A 413 27.28 -0.46 8.83
CA VAL A 413 27.25 0.71 7.92
C VAL A 413 26.04 1.60 8.18
N VAL A 414 24.88 1.01 8.49
CA VAL A 414 23.65 1.75 8.76
C VAL A 414 23.74 2.63 10.02
N LYS A 415 24.59 2.27 10.99
CA LYS A 415 24.87 3.11 12.17
C LYS A 415 25.56 4.42 11.80
N GLU A 416 26.46 4.37 10.82
CA GLU A 416 27.17 5.55 10.31
C GLU A 416 26.25 6.33 9.36
N GLU A 417 25.68 5.62 8.38
CA GLU A 417 24.93 6.15 7.25
C GLU A 417 23.55 5.49 7.12
N PRO A 418 22.45 6.21 7.37
CA PRO A 418 21.11 5.61 7.31
C PRO A 418 20.80 5.12 5.90
N PHE A 419 20.26 3.90 5.81
CA PHE A 419 19.79 3.30 4.56
C PHE A 419 18.49 3.96 4.09
N TRP A 420 17.51 4.09 4.98
CA TRP A 420 16.28 4.82 4.71
C TRP A 420 16.46 6.28 5.09
N ARG A 421 16.32 7.17 4.11
CA ARG A 421 16.49 8.61 4.29
C ARG A 421 15.16 9.33 4.04
N PRO A 422 14.78 10.31 4.86
CA PRO A 422 13.56 11.08 4.65
C PRO A 422 13.79 12.02 3.48
N LEU A 423 13.00 11.86 2.42
CA LEU A 423 13.03 12.75 1.25
C LEU A 423 12.10 13.96 1.48
N LEU A 424 10.90 13.70 2.00
CA LEU A 424 9.88 14.71 2.31
C LEU A 424 9.09 14.27 3.54
N ALA A 425 8.78 15.20 4.43
CA ALA A 425 7.90 15.01 5.58
C ALA A 425 6.87 16.13 5.66
N LEU A 426 5.59 15.77 5.82
CA LEU A 426 4.49 16.69 5.99
C LEU A 426 3.93 16.53 7.41
N THR A 427 3.93 17.58 8.22
CA THR A 427 3.33 17.56 9.57
C THR A 427 1.99 18.27 9.55
N VAL A 428 0.94 17.58 9.98
CA VAL A 428 -0.43 18.08 10.04
C VAL A 428 -0.99 17.98 11.46
N ALA A 429 -1.98 18.82 11.77
CA ALA A 429 -2.50 18.96 13.13
C ALA A 429 -3.18 17.70 13.71
N THR A 430 -3.73 16.81 12.87
CA THR A 430 -4.50 15.66 13.34
C THR A 430 -4.19 14.37 12.59
N ARG A 431 -4.44 13.24 13.27
CA ARG A 431 -4.27 11.89 12.74
C ARG A 431 -5.18 11.57 11.55
N PRO A 432 -6.49 11.89 11.55
CA PRO A 432 -7.35 11.64 10.39
C PRO A 432 -6.87 12.34 9.12
N MET A 433 -6.29 13.54 9.25
CA MET A 433 -5.66 14.25 8.13
C MET A 433 -4.45 13.48 7.60
N GLY A 434 -3.51 13.12 8.49
CA GLY A 434 -2.30 12.39 8.10
C GLY A 434 -2.60 11.03 7.48
N ALA A 435 -3.52 10.27 8.07
CA ALA A 435 -3.97 9.00 7.53
C ALA A 435 -4.67 9.13 6.16
N SER A 436 -5.35 10.25 5.90
CA SER A 436 -5.97 10.53 4.59
C SER A 436 -4.92 10.82 3.53
N ILE A 437 -3.92 11.65 3.84
CA ILE A 437 -2.80 11.96 2.93
C ILE A 437 -2.03 10.69 2.59
N VAL A 438 -1.61 9.91 3.59
CA VAL A 438 -0.86 8.65 3.38
C VAL A 438 -1.60 7.68 2.48
N ARG A 439 -2.91 7.55 2.69
CA ARG A 439 -3.74 6.69 1.84
C ARG A 439 -3.75 7.17 0.39
N LEU A 440 -3.90 8.48 0.17
CA LEU A 440 -4.00 9.07 -1.16
C LEU A 440 -2.63 9.22 -1.85
N ALA A 441 -1.53 9.21 -1.11
CA ALA A 441 -0.16 9.33 -1.61
C ALA A 441 0.40 8.02 -2.18
N LYS A 442 -0.23 6.87 -1.94
CA LYS A 442 0.18 5.57 -2.49
C LYS A 442 -0.06 5.42 -4.00
N SER A 443 -0.83 6.34 -4.59
CA SER A 443 -1.21 6.33 -6.00
C SER A 443 -1.43 7.76 -6.50
N LEU A 444 -1.59 7.93 -7.80
CA LEU A 444 -2.06 9.21 -8.35
C LEU A 444 -3.54 9.49 -7.96
N SER A 445 -4.01 10.69 -8.30
CA SER A 445 -5.33 11.26 -7.92
C SER A 445 -6.58 10.44 -8.29
N ARG A 446 -6.42 9.39 -9.10
CA ARG A 446 -7.50 8.45 -9.49
C ARG A 446 -7.29 7.01 -9.05
N GLY A 447 -6.32 6.76 -8.17
CA GLY A 447 -5.97 5.40 -7.75
C GLY A 447 -5.07 4.66 -8.74
N LEU A 448 -4.61 5.32 -9.81
CA LEU A 448 -3.68 4.74 -10.77
C LEU A 448 -2.31 4.57 -10.09
N PRO A 449 -1.76 3.34 -10.03
CA PRO A 449 -0.47 3.13 -9.39
C PRO A 449 0.65 3.79 -10.20
N PHE A 450 1.69 4.28 -9.53
CA PHE A 450 2.77 5.04 -10.17
C PHE A 450 3.41 4.30 -11.35
N HIS A 451 3.64 2.99 -11.22
CA HIS A 451 4.24 2.21 -12.31
C HIS A 451 3.37 2.19 -13.57
N ALA A 452 2.04 2.23 -13.44
CA ALA A 452 1.14 2.21 -14.58
C ALA A 452 1.17 3.52 -15.40
N THR A 453 1.66 4.61 -14.81
CA THR A 453 1.69 5.95 -15.42
C THR A 453 2.90 6.17 -16.31
N LEU A 454 3.98 5.42 -16.07
CA LEU A 454 5.18 5.47 -16.88
C LEU A 454 4.97 4.65 -18.14
N ASP A 455 5.45 5.16 -19.28
CA ASP A 455 5.44 4.40 -20.53
C ASP A 455 6.32 3.14 -20.43
N ASN A 456 5.98 2.12 -21.20
CA ASN A 456 6.69 0.85 -21.21
C ASN A 456 8.16 1.00 -21.64
N HIS A 457 8.49 1.96 -22.53
CA HIS A 457 9.87 2.24 -22.88
C HIS A 457 10.65 2.82 -21.70
N ASP A 458 10.02 3.69 -20.93
CA ASP A 458 10.63 4.32 -19.76
C ASP A 458 10.82 3.33 -18.60
N ARG A 459 9.90 2.38 -18.42
CA ARG A 459 10.04 1.29 -17.44
C ARG A 459 11.27 0.41 -17.70
N LYS A 460 11.70 0.30 -18.96
CA LYS A 460 12.92 -0.45 -19.35
C LYS A 460 14.20 0.33 -19.05
N SER A 461 14.12 1.65 -18.89
CA SER A 461 15.29 2.50 -18.60
C SER A 461 15.69 2.43 -17.13
N THR A 462 16.63 1.54 -16.81
CA THR A 462 17.09 1.32 -15.43
C THR A 462 17.65 2.56 -14.75
N ALA A 463 18.36 3.39 -15.50
CA ALA A 463 19.01 4.59 -14.98
C ALA A 463 18.02 5.69 -14.58
N THR A 464 16.88 5.81 -15.27
CA THR A 464 15.94 6.93 -15.05
C THR A 464 14.69 6.56 -14.26
N LEU A 465 14.36 5.26 -14.18
CA LEU A 465 13.14 4.78 -13.55
C LEU A 465 12.99 5.24 -12.09
N GLY A 466 14.06 5.12 -11.29
CA GLY A 466 14.06 5.53 -9.89
C GLY A 466 13.79 7.03 -9.72
N ASN A 467 14.46 7.87 -10.51
CA ASN A 467 14.27 9.32 -10.47
C ASN A 467 12.85 9.73 -10.89
N ARG A 468 12.25 9.05 -11.86
CA ARG A 468 10.87 9.31 -12.29
C ARG A 468 9.85 8.93 -11.20
N PHE A 469 10.03 7.77 -10.55
CA PHE A 469 9.20 7.41 -9.41
C PHE A 469 9.33 8.40 -8.26
N ARG A 470 10.55 8.87 -7.98
CA ARG A 470 10.79 9.92 -7.00
C ARG A 470 9.99 11.18 -7.33
N CYS A 471 10.10 11.69 -8.56
CA CYS A 471 9.39 12.91 -8.98
C CYS A 471 7.87 12.74 -8.92
N LEU A 472 7.32 11.61 -9.40
CA LEU A 472 5.88 11.35 -9.33
C LEU A 472 5.36 11.31 -7.89
N ARG A 473 6.14 10.77 -6.95
CA ARG A 473 5.77 10.70 -5.53
C ARG A 473 5.88 12.05 -4.84
N LEU A 474 6.93 12.81 -5.13
CA LEU A 474 7.12 14.18 -4.63
C LEU A 474 5.97 15.08 -5.09
N GLN A 475 5.72 15.13 -6.40
CA GLN A 475 4.61 15.89 -6.98
C GLN A 475 3.27 15.47 -6.37
N ARG A 476 3.04 14.16 -6.20
CA ARG A 476 1.79 13.69 -5.58
C ARG A 476 1.62 14.14 -4.12
N MET A 477 2.71 14.18 -3.36
CA MET A 477 2.68 14.64 -1.97
C MET A 477 2.47 16.16 -1.88
N GLU A 478 3.08 16.91 -2.80
CA GLU A 478 2.92 18.35 -3.00
C GLU A 478 1.48 18.71 -3.35
N ASP A 479 0.91 18.10 -4.39
CA ASP A 479 -0.50 18.26 -4.77
C ASP A 479 -1.44 18.06 -3.57
N LEU A 480 -1.20 17.00 -2.78
CA LEU A 480 -2.02 16.67 -1.62
C LEU A 480 -1.86 17.68 -0.47
N ALA A 481 -0.66 18.23 -0.29
CA ALA A 481 -0.40 19.26 0.71
C ALA A 481 -1.08 20.58 0.34
N VAL A 482 -1.00 20.98 -0.94
CA VAL A 482 -1.68 22.17 -1.48
C VAL A 482 -3.19 22.02 -1.38
N GLU A 483 -3.76 20.91 -1.88
CA GLU A 483 -5.20 20.65 -1.80
C GLU A 483 -5.70 20.64 -0.35
N MET A 484 -4.95 20.00 0.58
CA MET A 484 -5.29 20.01 2.00
C MET A 484 -5.27 21.44 2.57
N SER A 485 -4.23 22.21 2.28
CA SER A 485 -4.07 23.58 2.77
C SER A 485 -5.16 24.50 2.24
N GLN A 486 -5.51 24.40 0.96
CA GLN A 486 -6.66 25.10 0.36
C GLN A 486 -7.97 24.78 1.11
N LEU A 487 -8.24 23.50 1.39
CA LEU A 487 -9.45 23.10 2.12
C LEU A 487 -9.44 23.60 3.58
N LEU A 488 -8.28 23.64 4.25
CA LEU A 488 -8.15 24.22 5.59
C LEU A 488 -8.32 25.75 5.58
N ALA A 489 -7.92 26.42 4.50
CA ALA A 489 -8.16 27.84 4.25
C ALA A 489 -9.63 28.15 3.89
N GLY A 490 -10.48 27.13 3.71
CA GLY A 490 -11.91 27.28 3.43
C GLY A 490 -12.30 27.15 1.95
N ALA A 491 -11.37 26.77 1.08
CA ALA A 491 -11.69 26.48 -0.32
C ALA A 491 -12.82 25.45 -0.41
N ARG A 492 -13.78 25.67 -1.33
CA ARG A 492 -14.93 24.77 -1.54
C ARG A 492 -15.79 24.56 -0.27
N GLY A 493 -15.82 25.52 0.64
CA GLY A 493 -16.48 25.41 1.95
C GLY A 493 -15.62 24.78 3.05
N GLY A 494 -14.42 24.32 2.70
CA GLY A 494 -13.44 23.68 3.56
C GLY A 494 -13.81 22.27 4.03
N LEU A 495 -13.09 21.77 5.03
CA LEU A 495 -13.32 20.43 5.57
C LEU A 495 -14.52 20.44 6.54
N VAL A 496 -15.69 20.10 6.01
CA VAL A 496 -16.91 19.94 6.81
C VAL A 496 -16.78 18.73 7.74
N GLY A 497 -17.01 18.93 9.03
CA GLY A 497 -16.94 17.90 10.07
C GLY A 497 -15.56 17.70 10.68
N ILE A 498 -14.53 18.45 10.24
CA ILE A 498 -13.20 18.34 10.85
C ILE A 498 -13.23 18.81 12.30
N ARG A 499 -12.46 18.11 13.14
CA ARG A 499 -12.23 18.44 14.55
C ARG A 499 -10.75 18.56 14.82
N PHE A 500 -10.39 19.38 15.80
CA PHE A 500 -9.02 19.55 16.28
C PHE A 500 -8.89 19.24 17.78
N SER A 501 -9.99 18.99 18.47
CA SER A 501 -10.01 18.40 19.79
C SER A 501 -11.17 17.41 19.93
N PRO A 502 -11.15 16.55 20.97
CA PRO A 502 -12.28 15.67 21.29
C PRO A 502 -13.58 16.44 21.61
N GLU A 503 -13.46 17.64 22.17
CA GLU A 503 -14.60 18.45 22.61
C GLU A 503 -15.30 19.17 21.45
N ASP A 504 -14.56 19.43 20.37
CA ASP A 504 -15.11 19.97 19.13
C ASP A 504 -16.23 19.05 18.62
N ARG A 505 -17.39 19.61 18.24
CA ARG A 505 -18.43 18.79 17.59
C ARG A 505 -18.04 18.50 16.16
N GLY A 506 -17.33 19.44 15.54
CA GLY A 506 -16.82 19.38 14.17
C GLY A 506 -17.33 20.54 13.33
N ARG A 507 -16.47 21.05 12.45
CA ARG A 507 -16.74 22.27 11.67
C ARG A 507 -18.02 22.15 10.82
N GLY A 508 -18.97 23.05 11.00
CA GLY A 508 -20.25 23.09 10.33
C GLY A 508 -21.36 22.21 10.92
N LEU A 509 -21.06 21.41 11.96
CA LEU A 509 -22.10 20.73 12.71
C LEU A 509 -22.82 21.72 13.61
N ASN A 510 -24.13 21.90 13.38
CA ASN A 510 -24.96 22.88 14.08
C ASN A 510 -24.41 24.32 14.03
N GLY A 511 -23.70 24.67 12.94
CA GLY A 511 -23.12 26.00 12.73
C GLY A 511 -21.76 26.25 13.39
N GLU A 512 -21.17 25.26 14.09
CA GLU A 512 -19.89 25.43 14.78
C GLU A 512 -18.72 25.74 13.83
N GLY A 513 -18.03 26.87 14.01
CA GLY A 513 -16.77 27.19 13.32
C GLY A 513 -16.88 27.42 11.80
N LEU A 514 -18.08 27.74 11.29
CA LEU A 514 -18.26 28.18 9.89
C LEU A 514 -18.09 29.69 9.72
N ASP A 515 -18.32 30.44 10.79
CA ASP A 515 -18.25 31.90 10.85
C ASP A 515 -16.80 32.41 10.86
N ALA A 516 -15.88 31.66 11.46
CA ALA A 516 -14.47 32.02 11.56
C ALA A 516 -13.57 31.08 10.72
N PRO A 517 -12.45 31.59 10.18
CA PRO A 517 -11.43 30.74 9.58
C PRO A 517 -10.79 29.84 10.65
N ILE A 518 -10.34 28.64 10.25
CA ILE A 518 -9.63 27.72 11.14
C ILE A 518 -8.38 28.42 11.70
N PRO A 519 -8.13 28.42 13.02
CA PRO A 519 -6.96 29.07 13.61
C PRO A 519 -5.66 28.65 12.92
N TRP A 520 -4.70 29.57 12.76
CA TRP A 520 -3.47 29.32 12.00
C TRP A 520 -2.74 28.06 12.45
N GLU A 521 -2.56 27.87 13.75
CA GLU A 521 -1.90 26.70 14.38
C GLU A 521 -2.51 25.36 13.96
N LYS A 522 -3.82 25.35 13.68
CA LYS A 522 -4.59 24.16 13.28
C LYS A 522 -4.59 23.95 11.75
N ARG A 523 -4.37 25.01 10.96
CA ARG A 523 -4.36 24.93 9.48
C ARG A 523 -2.97 24.83 8.85
N VAL A 524 -1.93 25.30 9.54
CA VAL A 524 -0.58 25.32 8.99
C VAL A 524 -0.02 23.91 8.83
N ILE A 525 0.69 23.67 7.74
CA ILE A 525 1.31 22.37 7.42
C ILE A 525 2.82 22.53 7.50
N GLY A 526 3.48 21.71 8.32
CA GLY A 526 4.93 21.62 8.35
C GLY A 526 5.44 20.88 7.13
N VAL A 527 6.41 21.44 6.41
CA VAL A 527 7.00 20.83 5.22
C VAL A 527 8.50 20.68 5.44
N GLY A 528 8.90 19.50 5.87
CA GLY A 528 10.29 19.15 6.04
C GLY A 528 10.86 18.49 4.79
N ILE A 529 11.94 19.04 4.24
CA ILE A 529 12.59 18.54 3.02
C ILE A 529 13.98 18.01 3.38
N GLY A 530 14.34 16.84 2.85
CA GLY A 530 15.65 16.25 3.07
C GLY A 530 16.76 17.15 2.53
N SER A 531 17.61 17.70 3.38
CA SER A 531 18.70 18.61 2.98
C SER A 531 19.75 17.94 2.09
N TRP A 532 19.83 16.60 2.16
CA TRP A 532 20.65 15.76 1.30
C TRP A 532 20.15 15.66 -0.14
N TYR A 533 18.90 16.05 -0.41
CA TYR A 533 18.31 15.98 -1.75
C TYR A 533 18.79 17.14 -2.61
N GLU A 534 19.30 16.84 -3.81
CA GLU A 534 19.90 17.82 -4.74
C GLU A 534 18.95 18.97 -5.11
N ARG A 535 17.64 18.69 -5.22
CA ARG A 535 16.60 19.69 -5.55
C ARG A 535 15.83 20.16 -4.32
N SER A 536 16.44 20.10 -3.13
CA SER A 536 15.79 20.51 -1.89
C SER A 536 15.38 21.98 -1.93
N GLU A 537 16.25 22.88 -2.36
CA GLU A 537 15.95 24.31 -2.47
C GLU A 537 14.84 24.64 -3.47
N GLU A 538 14.82 23.94 -4.62
CA GLU A 538 13.75 24.08 -5.61
C GLU A 538 12.41 23.67 -5.01
N LEU A 539 12.34 22.52 -4.32
CA LEU A 539 11.12 22.09 -3.65
C LEU A 539 10.69 23.08 -2.57
N LYS A 540 11.61 23.60 -1.75
CA LYS A 540 11.30 24.61 -0.72
C LYS A 540 10.65 25.84 -1.35
N GLU A 541 11.19 26.29 -2.47
CA GLU A 541 10.69 27.44 -3.19
C GLU A 541 9.31 27.18 -3.80
N THR A 542 9.09 26.01 -4.39
CA THR A 542 7.76 25.63 -4.91
C THR A 542 6.69 25.71 -3.83
N TYR A 543 6.91 25.15 -2.64
CA TYR A 543 5.95 25.25 -1.54
C TYR A 543 5.70 26.70 -1.07
N ARG A 544 6.72 27.57 -1.11
CA ARG A 544 6.55 29.00 -0.79
C ARG A 544 5.69 29.70 -1.83
N ILE A 545 5.99 29.50 -3.12
CA ILE A 545 5.26 30.10 -4.25
C ILE A 545 3.80 29.63 -4.23
N GLU A 546 3.55 28.32 -4.17
CA GLU A 546 2.19 27.77 -4.14
C GLU A 546 1.45 28.19 -2.86
N GLY A 547 2.14 28.26 -1.72
CA GLY A 547 1.59 28.81 -0.48
C GLY A 547 1.08 30.24 -0.63
N GLU A 548 1.86 31.11 -1.26
CA GLU A 548 1.49 32.50 -1.48
C GLU A 548 0.40 32.65 -2.55
N GLU A 549 0.60 32.06 -3.73
CA GLU A 549 -0.25 32.23 -4.91
C GLU A 549 -1.56 31.44 -4.84
N GLU A 550 -1.50 30.15 -4.48
CA GLU A 550 -2.66 29.26 -4.54
C GLU A 550 -3.50 29.30 -3.27
N ILE A 551 -2.92 29.64 -2.12
CA ILE A 551 -3.61 29.59 -0.83
C ILE A 551 -3.86 30.98 -0.27
N LYS A 552 -2.80 31.75 -0.02
CA LYS A 552 -2.91 33.02 0.71
C LYS A 552 -3.63 34.09 -0.09
N GLN A 553 -3.21 34.31 -1.35
CA GLN A 553 -3.86 35.30 -2.22
C GLN A 553 -5.33 34.97 -2.51
N LYS A 554 -5.66 33.68 -2.67
CA LYS A 554 -7.02 33.24 -3.07
C LYS A 554 -7.99 33.07 -1.90
N TYR A 555 -7.53 32.57 -0.75
CA TYR A 555 -8.43 32.14 0.33
C TYR A 555 -8.19 32.83 1.68
N LEU A 556 -7.01 33.41 1.92
CA LEU A 556 -6.67 34.08 3.19
C LEU A 556 -6.14 35.52 2.95
N PRO A 557 -6.89 36.38 2.25
CA PRO A 557 -6.42 37.74 1.98
C PRO A 557 -6.21 38.51 3.30
N GLY A 558 -4.99 39.01 3.51
CA GLY A 558 -4.63 39.81 4.68
C GLY A 558 -4.12 39.01 5.88
N ASP A 559 -4.11 37.67 5.83
CA ASP A 559 -3.40 36.89 6.84
C ASP A 559 -1.89 37.04 6.65
N LYS A 560 -1.19 37.31 7.76
CA LYS A 560 0.27 37.46 7.77
C LYS A 560 1.00 36.14 7.84
N ASN A 561 0.31 35.09 8.26
CA ASN A 561 0.95 33.80 8.52
C ASN A 561 1.00 32.94 7.24
N GLU A 562 2.12 32.26 7.04
CA GLU A 562 2.29 31.37 5.89
C GLU A 562 1.49 30.07 6.08
N PRO A 563 0.89 29.52 5.01
CA PRO A 563 0.18 28.24 5.08
C PRO A 563 1.13 27.05 5.26
N PHE A 564 2.39 27.18 4.84
CA PHE A 564 3.42 26.15 4.94
C PHE A 564 4.58 26.62 5.80
N LEU A 565 5.02 25.79 6.74
CA LEU A 565 6.26 25.99 7.48
C LEU A 565 7.33 25.10 6.88
N VAL A 566 8.12 25.65 5.96
CA VAL A 566 9.17 24.90 5.25
C VAL A 566 10.46 24.84 6.09
N TYR A 567 11.05 23.65 6.24
CA TYR A 567 12.29 23.44 7.00
C TYR A 567 13.14 22.27 6.46
N ASP A 568 14.39 22.23 6.89
CA ASP A 568 15.34 21.17 6.56
C ASP A 568 15.23 19.97 7.50
N ILE A 569 15.41 18.78 6.92
CA ILE A 569 15.55 17.51 7.63
C ILE A 569 16.86 16.86 7.21
N ASP A 570 17.67 16.43 8.17
CA ASP A 570 18.88 15.65 7.90
C ASP A 570 18.55 14.19 7.47
N GLU A 571 19.57 13.42 7.11
CA GLU A 571 19.37 12.01 6.74
C GLU A 571 18.83 11.13 7.89
N LYS A 572 18.95 11.59 9.14
CA LYS A 572 18.53 10.89 10.37
C LYS A 572 17.18 11.37 10.90
N GLY A 573 16.50 12.29 10.20
CA GLY A 573 15.18 12.79 10.57
C GLY A 573 15.19 13.93 11.58
N ARG A 574 16.36 14.48 11.91
CA ARG A 574 16.48 15.64 12.79
C ARG A 574 16.12 16.89 12.02
N THR A 575 15.39 17.76 12.69
CA THR A 575 14.89 19.02 12.14
C THR A 575 15.70 20.19 12.69
N ASP A 576 16.08 21.13 11.84
CA ASP A 576 16.86 22.30 12.28
C ASP A 576 16.02 23.31 13.09
N LYS A 577 14.69 23.26 12.99
CA LYS A 577 13.77 24.18 13.69
C LYS A 577 13.23 23.58 14.98
N THR A 578 13.55 24.24 16.09
CA THR A 578 12.98 23.93 17.42
C THR A 578 11.59 24.55 17.65
N ASN A 579 11.19 25.54 16.86
CA ASN A 579 9.97 26.33 17.09
C ASN A 579 8.86 26.02 16.07
N LEU A 580 8.47 24.76 15.93
CA LEU A 580 7.24 24.44 15.21
C LEU A 580 6.05 24.57 16.18
N PRO A 581 4.90 25.13 15.75
CA PRO A 581 3.77 25.40 16.64
C PRO A 581 3.21 24.13 17.30
N TRP A 582 3.38 22.97 16.65
CA TRP A 582 3.01 21.65 17.20
C TRP A 582 4.04 21.03 18.15
N LEU A 583 5.30 21.49 18.16
CA LEU A 583 6.32 20.91 19.02
C LEU A 583 6.08 21.24 20.50
N ALA A 584 5.37 22.33 20.83
CA ALA A 584 5.05 22.66 22.22
C ALA A 584 4.16 21.61 22.93
N HIS A 585 3.48 20.75 22.17
CA HIS A 585 2.65 19.67 22.71
C HIS A 585 3.45 18.40 23.10
N THR A 586 4.76 18.34 22.85
CA THR A 586 5.56 17.14 23.16
C THR A 586 5.77 16.92 24.65
N ASP A 587 5.76 17.98 25.45
CA ASP A 587 6.15 17.90 26.86
C ASP A 587 4.95 17.69 27.80
N SER A 588 3.73 18.04 27.37
CA SER A 588 2.57 18.05 28.27
C SER A 588 1.80 16.73 28.32
N ASP A 589 1.88 15.89 27.27
CA ASP A 589 1.08 14.67 27.15
C ASP A 589 1.85 13.53 26.48
N THR A 590 3.05 13.21 26.99
CA THR A 590 3.21 11.78 27.28
C THR A 590 2.06 11.48 28.22
N LEU A 591 0.97 10.90 27.71
CA LEU A 591 -0.04 10.24 28.52
C LEU A 591 0.74 9.46 29.55
N ALA A 592 0.93 10.05 30.75
CA ALA A 592 1.99 9.64 31.64
C ALA A 592 1.69 8.19 31.89
N VAL A 593 2.50 7.31 31.28
CA VAL A 593 2.24 5.89 31.39
C VAL A 593 2.28 5.69 32.88
N PRO A 594 1.17 5.27 33.53
CA PRO A 594 1.17 5.15 34.97
C PRO A 594 2.45 4.40 35.33
N ALA A 595 3.29 4.90 36.24
CA ALA A 595 4.66 4.40 36.41
C ALA A 595 4.70 2.86 36.46
N LYS A 596 3.69 2.26 37.12
CA LYS A 596 3.42 0.82 37.17
C LYS A 596 3.30 0.12 35.80
N LEU A 597 2.59 0.73 34.85
CA LEU A 597 2.45 0.21 33.48
C LEU A 597 3.73 0.40 32.67
N GLN A 598 4.51 1.45 32.95
CA GLN A 598 5.81 1.67 32.32
C GLN A 598 6.78 0.57 32.72
N ASP A 599 6.85 0.23 34.01
CA ASP A 599 7.64 -0.89 34.53
C ASP A 599 7.27 -2.22 33.84
N VAL A 600 5.97 -2.47 33.64
CA VAL A 600 5.48 -3.67 32.93
C VAL A 600 5.87 -3.67 31.45
N LEU A 601 5.78 -2.52 30.78
CA LEU A 601 6.19 -2.39 29.38
C LEU A 601 7.69 -2.57 29.21
N ASP A 602 8.48 -2.03 30.14
CA ASP A 602 9.93 -2.19 30.16
C ASP A 602 10.31 -3.65 30.42
N GLU A 603 9.64 -4.34 31.35
CA GLU A 603 9.82 -5.79 31.59
C GLU A 603 9.46 -6.61 30.33
N ILE A 604 8.30 -6.35 29.71
CA ILE A 604 7.90 -7.04 28.46
C ILE A 604 8.91 -6.77 27.34
N ALA A 605 9.38 -5.53 27.20
CA ALA A 605 10.35 -5.16 26.18
C ALA A 605 11.71 -5.83 26.43
N GLU A 606 12.19 -5.87 27.67
CA GLU A 606 13.43 -6.57 28.04
C GLU A 606 13.34 -8.07 27.73
N LEU A 607 12.27 -8.73 28.16
CA LEU A 607 12.04 -10.15 27.90
C LEU A 607 11.87 -10.45 26.41
N SER A 608 11.17 -9.59 25.67
CA SER A 608 11.00 -9.75 24.22
C SER A 608 12.33 -9.57 23.48
N ASN A 609 13.13 -8.58 23.89
CA ASN A 609 14.46 -8.36 23.31
C ASN A 609 15.36 -9.58 23.55
N ALA A 610 15.33 -10.16 24.76
CA ALA A 610 16.08 -11.38 25.07
C ALA A 610 15.62 -12.59 24.25
N LEU A 611 14.32 -12.68 23.91
CA LEU A 611 13.80 -13.71 23.02
C LEU A 611 14.18 -13.49 21.55
N ASP A 612 14.30 -12.23 21.12
CA ASP A 612 14.61 -11.83 19.74
C ASP A 612 16.11 -11.86 19.41
N GLU A 613 16.97 -11.40 20.33
CA GLU A 613 18.45 -11.43 20.20
C GLU A 613 18.99 -12.85 19.97
N GLU A 614 18.16 -13.84 20.26
CA GLU A 614 18.49 -15.25 20.25
C GLU A 614 17.79 -16.06 19.15
N ARG A 615 17.13 -15.37 18.21
CA ARG A 615 16.80 -15.96 16.89
C ARG A 615 18.04 -16.07 15.99
N ASP A 616 19.12 -15.37 16.33
CA ASP A 616 20.44 -15.60 15.75
C ASP A 616 21.12 -16.77 16.49
N LEU A 617 20.87 -17.96 15.96
CA LEU A 617 21.45 -19.25 16.28
C LEU A 617 22.98 -19.19 16.55
N ILE A 618 23.43 -19.72 17.71
CA ILE A 618 24.55 -20.68 17.91
C ILE A 618 25.50 -20.43 19.11
N ALA A 619 25.68 -19.23 19.68
CA ALA A 619 26.79 -19.06 20.63
C ALA A 619 26.46 -19.25 22.12
N ASP A 620 25.42 -18.61 22.66
CA ASP A 620 25.19 -18.56 24.11
C ASP A 620 23.76 -19.00 24.46
N PRO A 621 23.56 -19.98 25.37
CA PRO A 621 22.23 -20.35 25.83
C PRO A 621 21.63 -19.29 26.77
N ILE A 622 20.35 -18.90 26.59
CA ILE A 622 19.67 -18.06 27.59
C ILE A 622 19.79 -18.66 28.97
N HIS A 623 20.20 -17.81 29.90
CA HIS A 623 20.14 -18.06 31.32
C HIS A 623 19.10 -17.15 31.97
N ALA A 624 18.11 -17.77 32.63
CA ALA A 624 17.09 -17.06 33.38
C ALA A 624 17.11 -17.54 34.82
N LEU A 625 17.23 -16.62 35.78
CA LEU A 625 16.99 -16.93 37.19
C LEU A 625 15.50 -16.79 37.47
N VAL A 626 14.92 -17.88 37.98
CA VAL A 626 13.54 -17.93 38.43
C VAL A 626 13.55 -18.24 39.92
N PRO A 627 12.83 -17.49 40.77
CA PRO A 627 12.72 -17.81 42.19
C PRO A 627 12.34 -19.29 42.40
N ALA A 628 13.08 -19.98 43.26
CA ALA A 628 12.76 -21.31 43.73
C ALA A 628 11.42 -21.23 44.45
N ARG A 629 10.36 -21.70 43.79
CA ARG A 629 9.04 -21.71 44.39
C ARG A 629 9.04 -22.75 45.50
N GLU A 630 8.75 -22.34 46.73
CA GLU A 630 8.22 -23.28 47.71
C GLU A 630 6.92 -23.84 47.12
N GLU A 631 6.83 -25.17 46.99
CA GLU A 631 5.60 -25.83 46.56
C GLU A 631 4.50 -25.51 47.59
N VAL A 632 3.66 -24.52 47.31
CA VAL A 632 2.48 -24.26 48.12
C VAL A 632 1.46 -25.35 47.78
N ARG A 633 1.45 -26.39 48.60
CA ARG A 633 0.43 -27.45 48.55
C ARG A 633 -0.81 -26.96 49.31
N ASP A 634 -2.01 -27.22 48.79
CA ASP A 634 -3.22 -27.01 49.57
C ASP A 634 -3.32 -28.00 50.74
N ALA A 635 -4.33 -27.83 51.58
CA ALA A 635 -4.64 -28.73 52.68
C ALA A 635 -4.90 -30.19 52.22
N GLU A 636 -5.14 -30.40 50.93
CA GLU A 636 -5.41 -31.71 50.32
C GLU A 636 -4.15 -32.30 49.64
N GLY A 637 -3.02 -31.59 49.69
CA GLY A 637 -1.74 -32.05 49.15
C GLY A 637 -1.59 -31.87 47.63
N TYR A 638 -2.54 -31.21 46.96
CA TYR A 638 -2.41 -30.83 45.56
C TYR A 638 -1.53 -29.58 45.43
N ILE A 639 -0.71 -29.57 44.39
CA ILE A 639 0.09 -28.41 44.03
C ILE A 639 -0.89 -27.34 43.53
N ILE A 640 -1.18 -26.34 44.35
CA ILE A 640 -1.91 -25.16 43.89
C ILE A 640 -0.94 -24.44 42.96
N GLU A 641 -1.23 -24.37 41.65
CA GLU A 641 -0.47 -23.50 40.76
C GLU A 641 -0.54 -22.07 41.34
N PRO A 642 0.58 -21.48 41.80
CA PRO A 642 0.54 -20.11 42.27
C PRO A 642 0.15 -19.24 41.08
N ARG A 643 -0.94 -18.49 41.25
CA ARG A 643 -1.61 -17.73 40.20
C ARG A 643 -0.70 -16.71 39.49
N ASP A 644 0.46 -16.41 40.06
CA ASP A 644 1.38 -15.39 39.59
C ASP A 644 2.65 -16.03 39.02
N VAL A 645 2.89 -15.92 37.70
CA VAL A 645 4.14 -16.36 37.06
C VAL A 645 5.30 -15.59 37.69
N ALA A 646 6.29 -16.29 38.25
CA ALA A 646 7.39 -15.67 38.99
C ALA A 646 8.18 -14.68 38.11
N PRO A 647 8.73 -13.58 38.68
CA PRO A 647 9.56 -12.65 37.93
C PRO A 647 10.77 -13.38 37.35
N VAL A 648 11.17 -13.00 36.14
CA VAL A 648 12.32 -13.56 35.45
C VAL A 648 13.46 -12.54 35.50
N VAL A 649 14.62 -12.95 36.01
CA VAL A 649 15.83 -12.13 35.98
C VAL A 649 16.76 -12.70 34.91
N LEU A 650 17.05 -11.90 33.89
CA LEU A 650 17.98 -12.27 32.82
C LEU A 650 19.43 -12.23 33.35
N VAL A 651 20.20 -13.28 33.07
CA VAL A 651 21.61 -13.35 33.48
C VAL A 651 22.50 -13.48 32.25
N LYS A 652 23.49 -12.58 32.12
CA LYS A 652 24.40 -12.54 30.95
C LYS A 652 25.51 -13.61 30.98
N SER A 653 25.74 -14.30 32.10
CA SER A 653 26.73 -15.37 32.17
C SER A 653 26.33 -16.49 33.15
N ALA A 654 26.54 -17.75 32.73
CA ALA A 654 26.26 -18.94 33.52
C ALA A 654 27.18 -19.12 34.76
N ASN A 655 28.25 -18.33 34.87
CA ASN A 655 29.37 -18.60 35.77
C ASN A 655 29.14 -18.19 37.23
N ARG A 656 27.90 -18.08 37.69
CA ARG A 656 27.59 -17.82 39.10
C ARG A 656 26.55 -18.82 39.57
N ASP A 657 26.85 -19.48 40.68
CA ASP A 657 25.84 -20.23 41.42
C ASP A 657 24.64 -19.31 41.66
N PRO A 658 23.41 -19.78 41.39
CA PRO A 658 22.22 -18.97 41.59
C PRO A 658 22.16 -18.53 43.06
N PRO A 659 21.72 -17.29 43.35
CA PRO A 659 21.49 -16.87 44.73
C PRO A 659 20.58 -17.88 45.44
N PRO A 660 20.76 -18.13 46.75
CA PRO A 660 19.91 -19.05 47.49
C PRO A 660 18.44 -18.65 47.33
N GLY A 661 17.61 -19.62 46.95
CA GLY A 661 16.19 -19.38 46.62
C GLY A 661 15.93 -19.04 45.15
N PHE A 662 16.87 -19.27 44.22
CA PHE A 662 16.65 -19.17 42.78
C PHE A 662 17.09 -20.45 42.04
N HIS A 663 16.37 -20.79 40.98
CA HIS A 663 16.74 -21.80 40.00
C HIS A 663 17.26 -21.13 38.73
N LEU A 664 18.39 -21.61 38.24
CA LEU A 664 18.95 -21.21 36.96
C LEU A 664 18.35 -22.10 35.86
N LEU A 665 17.53 -21.50 34.99
CA LEU A 665 16.97 -22.16 33.81
C LEU A 665 17.85 -21.91 32.59
N TYR A 666 17.90 -22.89 31.69
CA TYR A 666 18.75 -22.87 30.51
C TYR A 666 17.94 -23.05 29.23
N GLY A 667 18.37 -22.36 28.16
CA GLY A 667 17.93 -22.57 26.78
C GLY A 667 16.41 -22.61 26.63
N GLY A 668 15.87 -23.74 26.17
CA GLY A 668 14.44 -23.91 25.92
C GLY A 668 13.54 -23.71 27.15
N GLN A 669 14.02 -24.07 28.35
CA GLN A 669 13.25 -23.88 29.59
C GLN A 669 13.16 -22.39 29.96
N ALA A 670 14.28 -21.66 29.86
CA ALA A 670 14.30 -20.21 30.08
C ALA A 670 13.38 -19.48 29.09
N ARG A 671 13.45 -19.84 27.79
CA ARG A 671 12.57 -19.28 26.75
C ARG A 671 11.10 -19.50 27.04
N LYS A 672 10.73 -20.73 27.42
CA LYS A 672 9.34 -21.06 27.80
C LYS A 672 8.88 -20.20 28.97
N HIS A 673 9.68 -20.10 30.04
CA HIS A 673 9.32 -19.30 31.20
C HIS A 673 9.19 -17.80 30.91
N MET A 674 10.07 -17.23 30.08
CA MET A 674 9.95 -15.83 29.65
C MET A 674 8.69 -15.59 28.83
N LYS A 675 8.35 -16.51 27.92
CA LYS A 675 7.11 -16.43 27.15
C LYS A 675 5.89 -16.51 28.07
N ASP A 676 5.89 -17.46 29.01
CA ASP A 676 4.81 -17.61 30.00
C ASP A 676 4.68 -16.35 30.87
N ARG A 677 5.81 -15.69 31.22
CA ARG A 677 5.82 -14.42 31.95
C ARG A 677 5.27 -13.26 31.13
N ILE A 678 5.65 -13.13 29.86
CA ILE A 678 5.09 -12.13 28.94
C ILE A 678 3.57 -12.35 28.79
N ASP A 679 3.14 -13.59 28.57
CA ASP A 679 1.72 -13.93 28.43
C ASP A 679 0.94 -13.64 29.73
N TYR A 680 1.56 -13.88 30.89
CA TYR A 680 1.02 -13.52 32.19
C TYR A 680 0.86 -12.01 32.36
N LEU A 681 1.91 -11.22 32.11
CA LEU A 681 1.86 -9.75 32.19
C LEU A 681 0.80 -9.18 31.23
N ASN A 682 0.75 -9.71 30.00
CA ASN A 682 -0.26 -9.35 29.00
C ASN A 682 -1.68 -9.69 29.46
N LYS A 683 -1.87 -10.79 30.19
CA LYS A 683 -3.18 -11.21 30.73
C LYS A 683 -3.57 -10.36 31.94
N LEU A 684 -2.64 -10.11 32.86
CA LEU A 684 -2.84 -9.33 34.09
C LEU A 684 -3.16 -7.86 33.77
N HIS A 685 -2.33 -7.23 32.94
CA HIS A 685 -2.48 -5.82 32.55
C HIS A 685 -3.27 -5.64 31.26
N LYS A 686 -4.02 -6.65 30.80
CA LYS A 686 -4.71 -6.64 29.50
C LYS A 686 -5.55 -5.39 29.28
N GLY A 687 -6.27 -4.92 30.30
CA GLY A 687 -7.15 -3.75 30.19
C GLY A 687 -6.38 -2.43 30.08
N GLU A 688 -5.24 -2.32 30.77
CA GLU A 688 -4.38 -1.13 30.75
C GLU A 688 -3.52 -1.11 29.49
N LEU A 689 -2.87 -2.24 29.17
CA LEU A 689 -2.15 -2.45 27.92
C LEU A 689 -3.09 -2.26 26.73
N ALA A 690 -4.31 -2.81 26.74
CA ALA A 690 -5.24 -2.57 25.63
C ALA A 690 -5.69 -1.10 25.53
N ARG A 691 -5.79 -0.36 26.64
CA ARG A 691 -6.08 1.08 26.61
C ARG A 691 -4.90 1.88 26.08
N HIS A 692 -3.69 1.60 26.57
CA HIS A 692 -2.44 2.22 26.15
C HIS A 692 -2.08 1.89 24.69
N PHE A 693 -2.25 0.63 24.28
CA PHE A 693 -2.09 0.23 22.90
C PHE A 693 -3.28 0.69 22.05
N ALA A 694 -4.52 0.81 22.54
CA ALA A 694 -5.57 1.42 21.73
C ALA A 694 -5.35 2.92 21.52
N SER A 695 -4.73 3.62 22.48
CA SER A 695 -4.29 4.99 22.26
C SER A 695 -3.12 5.04 21.27
N ARG A 696 -2.10 4.17 21.41
CA ARG A 696 -0.88 4.15 20.55
C ARG A 696 -0.96 3.42 19.20
N LEU A 697 -1.53 2.21 19.12
CA LEU A 697 -1.67 1.42 17.86
C LEU A 697 -2.55 2.12 16.83
N ASN A 698 -3.42 3.04 17.25
CA ASN A 698 -4.12 3.88 16.29
C ASN A 698 -3.26 5.09 15.86
N GLN A 699 -2.23 5.52 16.63
CA GLN A 699 -1.38 6.69 16.39
C GLN A 699 -0.26 6.46 15.37
N VAL A 700 0.25 5.24 15.25
CA VAL A 700 1.34 4.93 14.31
C VAL A 700 0.97 3.68 13.53
N VAL A 701 0.76 3.82 12.23
CA VAL A 701 0.79 2.67 11.32
C VAL A 701 2.26 2.32 11.15
N TYR A 702 2.80 1.61 12.15
CA TYR A 702 3.98 0.80 11.94
C TYR A 702 3.58 -0.30 10.95
N PRO A 703 4.30 -0.49 9.84
CA PRO A 703 4.20 -1.74 9.10
C PRO A 703 4.59 -2.92 10.00
#